data_AF-A0A2E8RWT0-F1
#
_entry.id   AF-A0A2E8RWT0-F1
#
_cell.length_a   1.000
_cell.length_b   1.000
_cell.length_c   1.000
_cell.angle_alpha   90.00
_cell.angle_beta   90.00
_cell.angle_gamma   90.00
#
_symmetry.space_group_name_H-M   'P 1'
#
loop_
_entity.id
_entity.type
_entity.pdbx_description
1 polymer ?
#
loop_
_entity_poly.entity_id
_entity_poly.type
_entity_poly.pdbx_seq_one_letter_code
_entity_poly.pdbx_strand_id
1 'polypeptide(L)'
;MDNHIYIMGQKHEVKGAPNGVVTWKDKRSLDLKRLGTAQYLSDPISNPGRGWGARKGPDGRVGSLEDLKAAISQIILHWDVTHTSAGAVDVLQRRGLSTHFLIDSDGTIYQTLDVEYKAVHAGEANDRSIGIDLNHVAHNLLRTPKEGHTYGRRQQRDGPSPPVRINGVQYRSYGYTDAQYQALIALLTELMGSLDIPKNVPLGENGEVRLNILEEDDANSFKGLLAHWHLSAEKWDPGPAFDWDRVMAAISDTQNSFPIPLSGVPRSMTELRDPQKFRAAAEQYYRNTETARKGGTYPVGRYQNWHGGTHFFVKRGTPVQAMFSGTLVLAHFSDDPTVRGSNNFVVLRHEVPMPARPDEDEKTLRFYSLYMHLGPLTFSMDSKTEQPDWLRTMLEAEAAAAKPGAKKERADSRDTDDRDSESDETERRNPILMFTKGSLQALREGKVAMFKPGGKKAIQVTAGTTIGFSGELGTEDEREELVHVEIFTDSQWTQAVSGGGHRRYFEMVSEDLERSLLVRSKRVLADFRPGARLRGRGLDRRILDEDEIMDFYDSEPGPALQRMRAAATRHVSEWSDQVDWFRALFEDPDKGSPKNWGEVKSRLRSLMRGPKRLKAESAYLRVLEEMIPFIWLTEDTAKHIGLEQKPWKGVLYHFHPVHFLWWRTFKIKNDRPVIYKSMSRKRLAQLKRKERKEQEEKRRRGELDENMHGEEIELFEIDSGESHGEELDELRELEVPGSWPLPRTDD
;
A
#
# COMPACT_ATOMS: atom_id res chain seq x y z
N MET A 1 14.68 -16.75 22.00
CA MET A 1 15.87 -15.90 21.74
C MET A 1 15.51 -14.49 22.20
N ASP A 2 16.44 -13.71 22.73
CA ASP A 2 16.15 -12.31 23.07
C ASP A 2 16.02 -11.53 21.74
N ASN A 3 14.87 -10.88 21.52
CA ASN A 3 14.56 -10.13 20.29
C ASN A 3 14.47 -8.63 20.58
N HIS A 4 15.20 -8.16 21.58
CA HIS A 4 15.13 -6.77 22.01
C HIS A 4 16.38 -6.00 21.62
N ILE A 5 16.19 -4.77 21.16
CA ILE A 5 17.23 -3.74 21.14
C ILE A 5 17.08 -2.84 22.37
N TYR A 6 18.12 -2.06 22.66
CA TYR A 6 18.11 -1.04 23.70
C TYR A 6 18.06 0.36 23.10
N ILE A 7 17.16 1.19 23.61
CA ILE A 7 17.09 2.63 23.33
C ILE A 7 17.08 3.35 24.68
N MET A 8 18.12 4.13 24.97
CA MET A 8 18.33 4.75 26.29
C MET A 8 18.25 3.71 27.44
N GLY A 9 18.84 2.54 27.22
CA GLY A 9 18.82 1.44 28.18
C GLY A 9 17.48 0.73 28.37
N GLN A 10 16.39 1.17 27.73
CA GLN A 10 15.08 0.52 27.75
C GLN A 10 14.98 -0.56 26.66
N LYS A 11 14.27 -1.67 26.94
CA LYS A 11 14.10 -2.76 25.97
C LYS A 11 12.97 -2.45 24.98
N HIS A 12 13.26 -2.63 23.69
CA HIS A 12 12.32 -2.47 22.58
C HIS A 12 12.31 -3.76 21.74
N GLU A 13 11.14 -4.34 21.49
CA GLU A 13 11.00 -5.62 20.79
C GLU A 13 11.09 -5.44 19.26
N VAL A 14 12.04 -6.11 18.63
CA VAL A 14 12.17 -6.16 17.15
C VAL A 14 11.38 -7.35 16.61
N LYS A 15 10.13 -7.11 16.24
CA LYS A 15 9.22 -8.14 15.70
C LYS A 15 9.60 -8.54 14.28
N GLY A 16 9.72 -9.84 14.03
CA GLY A 16 9.98 -10.39 12.70
C GLY A 16 11.46 -10.55 12.31
N ALA A 17 12.40 -10.33 13.24
CA ALA A 17 13.82 -10.62 12.99
C ALA A 17 14.06 -12.15 12.89
N PRO A 18 14.61 -12.65 11.77
CA PRO A 18 14.65 -14.09 11.49
C PRO A 18 15.56 -14.88 12.44
N ASN A 19 16.70 -14.30 12.85
CA ASN A 19 17.67 -14.93 13.75
C ASN A 19 17.84 -14.18 15.09
N GLY A 20 16.94 -13.26 15.37
CA GLY A 20 16.89 -12.49 16.61
C GLY A 20 17.98 -11.41 16.73
N VAL A 21 18.11 -10.86 17.94
CA VAL A 21 19.01 -9.75 18.26
C VAL A 21 20.09 -10.22 19.23
N VAL A 22 21.33 -9.77 19.01
CA VAL A 22 22.46 -9.93 19.93
C VAL A 22 22.92 -8.55 20.37
N THR A 23 22.78 -8.29 21.66
CA THR A 23 23.18 -7.02 22.27
C THR A 23 24.47 -7.17 23.07
N TRP A 24 25.07 -6.04 23.44
CA TRP A 24 26.24 -6.02 24.32
C TRP A 24 25.96 -6.63 25.72
N LYS A 25 24.68 -6.78 26.11
CA LYS A 25 24.28 -7.41 27.38
C LYS A 25 24.15 -8.93 27.31
N ASP A 26 24.08 -9.52 26.12
CA ASP A 26 23.83 -10.96 25.95
C ASP A 26 25.04 -11.84 26.28
N LYS A 27 24.82 -13.07 26.75
CA LYS A 27 25.91 -14.07 26.88
C LYS A 27 26.47 -14.49 25.52
N ARG A 28 25.66 -14.46 24.46
CA ARG A 28 26.10 -14.70 23.06
C ARG A 28 26.92 -13.55 22.48
N SER A 29 27.03 -12.42 23.18
CA SER A 29 28.13 -11.46 22.97
C SER A 29 29.51 -12.08 23.25
N LEU A 30 29.61 -13.37 23.59
CA LEU A 30 30.89 -14.08 23.74
C LEU A 30 31.68 -14.19 22.43
N ASP A 31 31.03 -14.21 21.26
CA ASP A 31 31.72 -14.04 19.98
C ASP A 31 32.19 -12.58 19.81
N LEU A 32 31.38 -11.63 20.32
CA LEU A 32 31.77 -10.27 20.72
C LEU A 32 33.10 -10.23 21.50
N LYS A 33 33.09 -10.87 22.68
CA LYS A 33 34.14 -10.82 23.72
C LYS A 33 35.40 -11.60 23.36
N ARG A 34 35.30 -12.70 22.61
CA ARG A 34 36.44 -13.52 22.16
C ARG A 34 37.33 -12.80 21.14
N LEU A 35 36.84 -11.74 20.50
CA LEU A 35 37.55 -10.93 19.51
C LEU A 35 38.30 -9.74 20.12
N GLY A 36 38.55 -9.71 21.44
CA GLY A 36 39.04 -8.49 22.12
C GLY A 36 37.95 -7.46 22.43
N THR A 37 36.69 -7.88 22.24
CA THR A 37 35.37 -7.21 22.39
C THR A 37 35.12 -6.27 23.58
N ALA A 38 35.91 -6.39 24.65
CA ALA A 38 35.48 -6.00 26.00
C ALA A 38 35.22 -4.49 26.19
N GLN A 39 35.75 -3.62 25.34
CA GLN A 39 35.59 -2.16 25.47
C GLN A 39 34.26 -1.61 24.94
N TYR A 40 33.60 -2.28 23.99
CA TYR A 40 32.23 -1.93 23.53
C TYR A 40 31.16 -2.48 24.48
N LEU A 41 31.57 -3.26 25.47
CA LEU A 41 30.74 -3.98 26.42
C LEU A 41 30.85 -3.41 27.84
N SER A 42 31.80 -2.51 28.09
CA SER A 42 31.84 -1.70 29.31
C SER A 42 30.94 -0.49 29.14
N ASP A 43 30.20 -0.14 30.19
CA ASP A 43 29.42 1.10 30.29
C ASP A 43 30.24 2.27 29.71
N PRO A 44 29.78 2.95 28.63
CA PRO A 44 30.52 4.04 27.98
C PRO A 44 30.84 5.20 28.93
N ILE A 45 30.20 5.27 30.11
CA ILE A 45 30.53 6.20 31.20
C ILE A 45 31.92 5.89 31.83
N SER A 46 32.34 4.63 31.81
CA SER A 46 33.53 4.14 32.52
C SER A 46 34.79 4.04 31.65
N ASN A 47 34.66 4.11 30.32
CA ASN A 47 35.79 4.00 29.39
C ASN A 47 35.53 4.79 28.08
N PRO A 48 35.83 6.10 28.04
CA PRO A 48 35.67 6.91 26.83
C PRO A 48 36.74 6.51 25.80
N GLY A 49 36.47 5.47 25.02
CA GLY A 49 37.35 5.00 23.95
C GLY A 49 37.30 5.90 22.70
N ARG A 50 38.20 5.63 21.75
CA ARG A 50 38.13 6.21 20.40
C ARG A 50 36.95 5.59 19.64
N GLY A 51 36.08 6.41 19.06
CA GLY A 51 35.06 5.95 18.11
C GLY A 51 33.61 6.11 18.55
N TRP A 52 33.31 6.58 19.76
CA TRP A 52 31.96 6.98 20.18
C TRP A 52 32.01 8.17 21.15
N GLY A 53 30.87 8.78 21.43
CA GLY A 53 30.81 9.88 22.41
C GLY A 53 29.40 10.31 22.77
N ALA A 54 29.32 11.37 23.57
CA ALA A 54 28.04 12.00 23.89
C ALA A 54 27.38 12.55 22.63
N ARG A 55 26.08 12.27 22.47
CA ARG A 55 25.24 12.82 21.41
C ARG A 55 24.84 14.25 21.76
N LYS A 56 24.89 15.15 20.78
CA LYS A 56 24.42 16.53 20.92
C LYS A 56 23.02 16.66 20.33
N GLY A 57 22.02 16.91 21.18
CA GLY A 57 20.69 17.34 20.74
C GLY A 57 20.66 18.82 20.35
N PRO A 58 19.51 19.35 19.92
CA PRO A 58 19.34 20.76 19.54
C PRO A 58 19.82 21.75 20.62
N ASP A 59 19.60 21.41 21.90
CA ASP A 59 20.02 22.21 23.06
C ASP A 59 21.40 21.81 23.62
N GLY A 60 22.14 20.98 22.88
CA GLY A 60 23.51 20.57 23.20
C GLY A 60 23.67 19.37 24.15
N ARG A 61 22.57 18.77 24.63
CA ARG A 61 22.55 17.54 25.45
C ARG A 61 21.35 16.66 25.09
N VAL A 62 21.43 15.37 25.39
CA VAL A 62 20.32 14.40 25.33
C VAL A 62 20.15 13.82 26.73
N GLY A 63 19.01 14.04 27.37
CA GLY A 63 18.74 13.55 28.73
C GLY A 63 17.41 12.81 28.89
N SER A 64 16.57 12.84 27.86
CA SER A 64 15.27 12.17 27.82
C SER A 64 14.99 11.58 26.44
N LEU A 65 13.97 10.72 26.33
CA LEU A 65 13.54 10.14 25.05
C LEU A 65 13.08 11.21 24.06
N GLU A 66 12.42 12.27 24.53
CA GLU A 66 12.00 13.39 23.68
C GLU A 66 13.21 14.17 23.15
N ASP A 67 14.26 14.38 23.96
CA ASP A 67 15.51 14.99 23.48
C ASP A 67 16.20 14.10 22.43
N LEU A 68 16.14 12.78 22.61
CA LEU A 68 16.72 11.82 21.68
C LEU A 68 15.98 11.82 20.34
N LYS A 69 14.64 11.84 20.37
CA LYS A 69 13.79 12.01 19.17
C LYS A 69 14.06 13.31 18.44
N ALA A 70 14.33 14.39 19.18
CA ALA A 70 14.70 15.67 18.58
C ALA A 70 16.12 15.68 18.00
N ALA A 71 17.04 14.89 18.58
CA ALA A 71 18.43 14.78 18.14
C ALA A 71 18.62 13.89 16.91
N ILE A 72 17.89 12.76 16.83
CA ILE A 72 18.06 11.76 15.76
C ILE A 72 17.00 11.97 14.70
N SER A 73 17.43 12.37 13.50
CA SER A 73 16.56 12.51 12.34
C SER A 73 16.87 11.53 11.21
N GLN A 74 18.02 10.85 11.25
CA GLN A 74 18.54 10.09 10.12
C GLN A 74 18.93 8.66 10.50
N ILE A 75 18.73 7.72 9.58
CA ILE A 75 19.33 6.39 9.61
C ILE A 75 20.18 6.26 8.35
N ILE A 76 21.43 5.83 8.50
CA ILE A 76 22.39 5.72 7.39
C ILE A 76 22.76 4.27 7.19
N LEU A 77 22.58 3.79 5.96
CA LEU A 77 22.93 2.44 5.56
C LEU A 77 24.36 2.37 5.04
N HIS A 78 25.07 1.38 5.55
CA HIS A 78 26.43 1.02 5.19
C HIS A 78 26.48 -0.44 4.74
N TRP A 79 27.53 -0.80 4.02
CA TRP A 79 28.06 -2.15 4.07
C TRP A 79 29.26 -2.21 5.00
N ASP A 80 29.58 -3.42 5.44
CA ASP A 80 30.69 -3.61 6.37
C ASP A 80 32.04 -3.90 5.68
N VAL A 81 32.05 -4.21 4.37
CA VAL A 81 33.25 -4.55 3.58
C VAL A 81 34.00 -5.76 4.16
N THR A 82 33.28 -6.69 4.77
CA THR A 82 33.86 -7.91 5.35
C THR A 82 33.04 -9.16 5.04
N HIS A 83 33.56 -10.33 5.41
CA HIS A 83 32.85 -11.61 5.26
C HIS A 83 31.89 -11.94 6.40
N THR A 84 32.00 -11.25 7.54
CA THR A 84 31.16 -11.47 8.73
C THR A 84 31.06 -10.17 9.52
N SER A 85 29.91 -9.88 10.12
CA SER A 85 29.74 -8.69 10.95
C SER A 85 30.69 -8.65 12.16
N ALA A 86 31.14 -9.82 12.64
CA ALA A 86 32.16 -9.91 13.67
C ALA A 86 33.52 -9.33 13.24
N GLY A 87 33.96 -9.60 12.00
CA GLY A 87 35.18 -9.03 11.43
C GLY A 87 35.08 -7.52 11.22
N ALA A 88 33.90 -7.03 10.84
CA ALA A 88 33.64 -5.60 10.69
C ALA A 88 33.87 -4.82 11.98
N VAL A 89 33.43 -5.36 13.13
CA VAL A 89 33.61 -4.72 14.44
C VAL A 89 35.11 -4.52 14.76
N ASP A 90 35.96 -5.53 14.53
CA ASP A 90 37.41 -5.42 14.74
C ASP A 90 38.05 -4.34 13.83
N VAL A 91 37.63 -4.26 12.57
CA VAL A 91 38.14 -3.24 11.63
C VAL A 91 37.73 -1.83 12.05
N LEU A 92 36.45 -1.62 12.41
CA LEU A 92 35.96 -0.31 12.86
C LEU A 92 36.73 0.16 14.10
N GLN A 93 36.95 -0.75 15.05
CA GLN A 93 37.68 -0.47 16.29
C GLN A 93 39.11 0.02 16.06
N ARG A 94 39.88 -0.72 15.27
CA ARG A 94 41.27 -0.36 14.96
C ARG A 94 41.37 1.01 14.30
N ARG A 95 40.34 1.40 13.55
CA ARG A 95 40.23 2.69 12.87
C ARG A 95 39.66 3.81 13.75
N GLY A 96 39.26 3.52 14.99
CA GLY A 96 38.58 4.48 15.87
C GLY A 96 37.21 4.91 15.31
N LEU A 97 36.53 4.01 14.60
CA LEU A 97 35.19 4.18 14.05
C LEU A 97 34.20 3.27 14.80
N SER A 98 32.91 3.51 14.62
CA SER A 98 31.87 2.64 15.16
C SER A 98 30.57 2.75 14.36
N THR A 99 29.68 1.78 14.57
CA THR A 99 28.30 1.82 14.09
C THR A 99 27.36 1.46 15.25
N HIS A 100 26.05 1.62 15.09
CA HIS A 100 25.11 1.20 16.16
C HIS A 100 24.68 -0.25 15.96
N PHE A 101 24.37 -0.62 14.71
CA PHE A 101 23.87 -1.94 14.35
C PHE A 101 24.67 -2.57 13.21
N LEU A 102 24.81 -3.89 13.26
CA LEU A 102 25.27 -4.70 12.13
C LEU A 102 24.26 -5.81 11.84
N ILE A 103 24.13 -6.18 10.57
CA ILE A 103 23.26 -7.29 10.13
C ILE A 103 24.07 -8.28 9.30
N ASP A 104 24.28 -9.48 9.84
CA ASP A 104 25.03 -10.52 9.15
C ASP A 104 24.23 -11.13 8.00
N SER A 105 24.91 -11.86 7.12
CA SER A 105 24.36 -12.55 5.95
C SER A 105 23.21 -13.51 6.27
N ASP A 106 23.10 -14.01 7.50
CA ASP A 106 21.99 -14.85 7.96
C ASP A 106 20.83 -14.04 8.58
N GLY A 107 20.90 -12.71 8.65
CA GLY A 107 19.87 -11.87 9.27
C GLY A 107 19.96 -11.75 10.79
N THR A 108 21.05 -12.20 11.43
CA THR A 108 21.32 -11.88 12.84
C THR A 108 21.62 -10.40 12.99
N ILE A 109 20.91 -9.72 13.90
CA ILE A 109 21.12 -8.31 14.21
C ILE A 109 22.06 -8.18 15.41
N TYR A 110 23.16 -7.47 15.26
CA TYR A 110 24.07 -7.12 16.34
C TYR A 110 23.89 -5.65 16.71
N GLN A 111 23.55 -5.38 17.98
CA GLN A 111 23.57 -4.02 18.51
C GLN A 111 24.87 -3.80 19.30
N THR A 112 25.73 -2.91 18.79
CA THR A 112 27.07 -2.65 19.34
C THR A 112 27.16 -1.38 20.17
N LEU A 113 26.21 -0.46 20.02
CA LEU A 113 26.12 0.78 20.80
C LEU A 113 24.64 1.16 21.02
N ASP A 114 24.31 1.69 22.20
CA ASP A 114 22.99 2.30 22.42
C ASP A 114 22.86 3.57 21.56
N VAL A 115 21.70 3.76 20.94
CA VAL A 115 21.43 4.93 20.09
C VAL A 115 21.44 6.25 20.85
N GLU A 116 21.36 6.22 22.19
CA GLU A 116 21.63 7.35 23.08
C GLU A 116 23.00 8.00 22.80
N TYR A 117 24.00 7.18 22.48
CA TYR A 117 25.35 7.64 22.20
C TYR A 117 25.55 7.90 20.70
N LYS A 118 26.53 8.74 20.39
CA LYS A 118 26.99 8.96 19.03
C LYS A 118 27.99 7.90 18.61
N ALA A 119 27.72 7.22 17.50
CA ALA A 119 28.70 6.44 16.75
C ALA A 119 29.51 7.31 15.76
N VAL A 120 30.71 6.87 15.37
CA VAL A 120 31.54 7.54 14.35
C VAL A 120 31.50 6.75 13.04
N HIS A 121 30.53 7.06 12.16
CA HIS A 121 30.28 6.33 10.90
C HIS A 121 30.11 7.22 9.65
N ALA A 122 29.56 8.43 9.79
CA ALA A 122 29.13 9.29 8.68
C ALA A 122 29.56 10.77 8.83
N GLY A 123 30.73 11.03 9.41
CA GLY A 123 31.30 12.38 9.48
C GLY A 123 30.42 13.39 10.24
N GLU A 124 30.03 14.47 9.57
CA GLU A 124 29.21 15.53 10.18
C GLU A 124 27.78 15.07 10.52
N ALA A 125 27.30 13.97 9.94
CA ALA A 125 25.98 13.43 10.23
C ALA A 125 25.91 12.60 11.53
N ASN A 126 27.05 12.28 12.15
CA ASN A 126 27.13 11.37 13.30
C ASN A 126 26.20 11.76 14.46
N ASP A 127 26.14 13.05 14.82
CA ASP A 127 25.34 13.52 15.96
C ASP A 127 23.82 13.37 15.73
N ARG A 128 23.36 13.36 14.47
CA ARG A 128 21.93 13.29 14.10
C ARG A 128 21.48 11.94 13.52
N SER A 129 22.36 10.96 13.47
CA SER A 129 22.10 9.71 12.77
C SER A 129 22.38 8.44 13.56
N ILE A 130 21.79 7.34 13.07
CA ILE A 130 22.04 5.96 13.45
C ILE A 130 22.65 5.23 12.25
N GLY A 131 23.88 4.72 12.39
CA GLY A 131 24.52 3.81 11.44
C GLY A 131 24.01 2.36 11.55
N ILE A 132 23.74 1.75 10.40
CA ILE A 132 23.43 0.31 10.24
C ILE A 132 24.32 -0.27 9.14
N ASP A 133 25.12 -1.28 9.47
CA ASP A 133 26.05 -1.93 8.54
C ASP A 133 25.55 -3.32 8.12
N LEU A 134 25.36 -3.52 6.82
CA LEU A 134 24.95 -4.81 6.25
C LEU A 134 26.18 -5.61 5.82
N ASN A 135 26.24 -6.89 6.19
CA ASN A 135 27.34 -7.74 5.76
C ASN A 135 27.41 -7.90 4.25
N HIS A 136 28.48 -7.39 3.64
CA HIS A 136 28.72 -7.40 2.20
C HIS A 136 30.18 -7.01 1.87
N VAL A 137 30.86 -7.75 1.00
CA VAL A 137 32.28 -7.53 0.63
C VAL A 137 32.52 -6.34 -0.31
N ALA A 138 31.45 -5.78 -0.88
CA ALA A 138 31.47 -4.52 -1.65
C ALA A 138 32.38 -4.49 -2.89
N HIS A 139 32.56 -5.59 -3.62
CA HIS A 139 33.27 -5.55 -4.91
C HIS A 139 32.44 -4.84 -6.00
N ASN A 140 33.10 -4.00 -6.80
CA ASN A 140 32.53 -3.47 -8.03
C ASN A 140 32.80 -4.44 -9.20
N LEU A 141 31.78 -5.21 -9.57
CA LEU A 141 31.85 -6.27 -10.58
C LEU A 141 32.17 -5.77 -12.00
N LEU A 142 32.10 -4.47 -12.26
CA LEU A 142 32.57 -3.89 -13.54
C LEU A 142 34.10 -3.84 -13.61
N ARG A 143 34.77 -3.73 -12.45
CA ARG A 143 36.22 -3.57 -12.35
C ARG A 143 36.91 -4.86 -11.95
N THR A 144 36.29 -5.64 -11.08
CA THR A 144 36.82 -6.93 -10.62
C THR A 144 35.84 -8.08 -10.89
N PRO A 145 35.60 -8.46 -12.17
CA PRO A 145 34.60 -9.47 -12.52
C PRO A 145 34.93 -10.88 -12.00
N LYS A 146 36.20 -11.14 -11.67
CA LYS A 146 36.74 -12.46 -11.31
C LYS A 146 36.80 -12.72 -9.80
N GLU A 147 36.61 -11.70 -8.96
CA GLU A 147 36.63 -11.84 -7.49
C GLU A 147 35.28 -12.29 -6.91
N GLY A 148 34.24 -12.42 -7.77
CA GLY A 148 32.87 -12.82 -7.41
C GLY A 148 32.66 -14.28 -6.97
N HIS A 149 33.68 -14.95 -6.43
CA HIS A 149 33.60 -16.32 -5.91
C HIS A 149 34.06 -16.42 -4.45
N THR A 150 33.54 -15.59 -3.55
CA THR A 150 33.86 -15.71 -2.11
C THR A 150 32.66 -15.69 -1.18
N TYR A 151 31.44 -15.75 -1.70
CA TYR A 151 30.26 -16.09 -0.89
C TYR A 151 30.02 -17.61 -0.98
N GLY A 152 30.04 -18.30 0.17
CA GLY A 152 29.83 -19.75 0.21
C GLY A 152 28.43 -20.14 -0.29
N ARG A 153 28.25 -21.37 -0.78
CA ARG A 153 26.96 -21.92 -1.29
C ARG A 153 25.73 -21.72 -0.36
N ARG A 154 25.93 -21.34 0.90
CA ARG A 154 24.88 -21.11 1.91
C ARG A 154 24.38 -19.66 1.97
N GLN A 155 25.05 -18.70 1.31
CA GLN A 155 24.67 -17.28 1.28
C GLN A 155 24.05 -16.95 -0.08
N GLN A 156 22.86 -17.48 -0.35
CA GLN A 156 22.13 -17.16 -1.58
C GLN A 156 21.70 -15.68 -1.53
N ARG A 157 22.41 -14.86 -2.29
CA ARG A 157 22.14 -13.42 -2.47
C ARG A 157 21.39 -13.20 -3.78
N ASP A 158 20.69 -12.08 -3.86
CA ASP A 158 20.17 -11.63 -5.15
C ASP A 158 21.30 -11.49 -6.17
N GLY A 159 20.97 -11.80 -7.43
CA GLY A 159 21.90 -11.71 -8.54
C GLY A 159 22.50 -10.31 -8.70
N PRO A 160 23.60 -10.18 -9.47
CA PRO A 160 24.24 -8.89 -9.64
C PRO A 160 23.28 -7.90 -10.32
N SER A 161 23.30 -6.64 -9.86
CA SER A 161 22.51 -5.57 -10.46
C SER A 161 22.85 -5.36 -11.96
N PRO A 162 21.99 -4.67 -12.72
CA PRO A 162 22.47 -3.95 -13.90
C PRO A 162 23.53 -2.90 -13.50
N PRO A 163 24.37 -2.42 -14.43
CA PRO A 163 25.25 -1.29 -14.19
C PRO A 163 24.45 -0.03 -13.84
N VAL A 164 24.79 0.63 -12.73
CA VAL A 164 24.11 1.84 -12.23
C VAL A 164 25.14 2.94 -12.01
N ARG A 165 24.80 4.18 -12.37
CA ARG A 165 25.69 5.34 -12.19
C ARG A 165 25.42 6.04 -10.85
N ILE A 166 26.34 5.93 -9.90
CA ILE A 166 26.27 6.57 -8.57
C ILE A 166 27.37 7.63 -8.48
N ASN A 167 27.03 8.86 -8.11
CA ASN A 167 27.97 9.99 -8.04
C ASN A 167 28.84 10.13 -9.31
N GLY A 168 28.25 9.87 -10.47
CA GLY A 168 28.91 9.95 -11.78
C GLY A 168 29.80 8.76 -12.16
N VAL A 169 29.92 7.73 -11.33
CA VAL A 169 30.73 6.52 -11.57
C VAL A 169 29.82 5.31 -11.74
N GLN A 170 30.15 4.41 -12.67
CA GLN A 170 29.38 3.18 -12.86
C GLN A 170 29.79 2.09 -11.85
N TYR A 171 28.78 1.46 -11.26
CA TYR A 171 28.93 0.37 -10.31
C TYR A 171 28.02 -0.79 -10.69
N ARG A 172 28.46 -1.99 -10.32
CA ARG A 172 27.66 -3.22 -10.35
C ARG A 172 28.05 -4.05 -9.15
N SER A 173 27.09 -4.54 -8.37
CA SER A 173 27.36 -5.38 -7.19
C SER A 173 26.34 -6.49 -7.07
N TYR A 174 26.63 -7.47 -6.22
CA TYR A 174 25.62 -8.41 -5.71
C TYR A 174 24.68 -7.71 -4.74
N GLY A 175 23.49 -8.28 -4.58
CA GLY A 175 22.51 -7.83 -3.60
C GLY A 175 22.71 -8.46 -2.21
N TYR A 176 21.68 -8.34 -1.40
CA TYR A 176 21.66 -8.85 -0.03
C TYR A 176 20.88 -10.17 0.06
N THR A 177 20.98 -10.87 1.18
CA THR A 177 20.17 -12.07 1.39
C THR A 177 18.76 -11.70 1.85
N ASP A 178 17.79 -12.60 1.64
CA ASP A 178 16.42 -12.42 2.13
C ASP A 178 16.37 -12.21 3.66
N ALA A 179 17.21 -12.93 4.39
CA ALA A 179 17.29 -12.79 5.84
C ALA A 179 17.85 -11.42 6.28
N GLN A 180 18.81 -10.86 5.53
CA GLN A 180 19.28 -9.49 5.76
C GLN A 180 18.16 -8.46 5.56
N TYR A 181 17.38 -8.58 4.49
CA TYR A 181 16.25 -7.68 4.26
C TYR A 181 15.18 -7.80 5.35
N GLN A 182 14.81 -9.02 5.76
CA GLN A 182 13.84 -9.23 6.84
C GLN A 182 14.31 -8.60 8.16
N ALA A 183 15.58 -8.81 8.51
CA ALA A 183 16.19 -8.23 9.70
C ALA A 183 16.24 -6.70 9.64
N LEU A 184 16.66 -6.14 8.50
CA LEU A 184 16.72 -4.70 8.29
C LEU A 184 15.34 -4.06 8.41
N ILE A 185 14.33 -4.63 7.76
CA ILE A 185 12.94 -4.15 7.80
C ILE A 185 12.40 -4.16 9.23
N ALA A 186 12.61 -5.26 9.97
CA ALA A 186 12.19 -5.38 11.36
C ALA A 186 12.86 -4.31 12.23
N LEU A 187 14.17 -4.13 12.08
CA LEU A 187 14.95 -3.13 12.82
C LEU A 187 14.52 -1.69 12.49
N LEU A 188 14.37 -1.36 11.20
CA LEU A 188 13.93 -0.04 10.76
C LEU A 188 12.51 0.28 11.25
N THR A 189 11.60 -0.68 11.18
CA THR A 189 10.22 -0.50 11.67
C THR A 189 10.21 -0.11 13.14
N GLU A 190 10.99 -0.80 13.97
CA GLU A 190 11.10 -0.53 15.41
C GLU A 190 11.82 0.80 15.68
N LEU A 191 12.99 1.05 15.07
CA LEU A 191 13.75 2.29 15.29
C LEU A 191 12.97 3.53 14.85
N MET A 192 12.38 3.48 13.65
CA MET A 192 11.67 4.63 13.09
C MET A 192 10.35 4.89 13.81
N GLY A 193 9.68 3.84 14.30
CA GLY A 193 8.50 3.98 15.14
C GLY A 193 8.82 4.53 16.54
N SER A 194 9.83 3.98 17.20
CA SER A 194 10.20 4.38 18.57
C SER A 194 10.84 5.76 18.66
N LEU A 195 11.50 6.23 17.59
CA LEU A 195 12.17 7.53 17.54
C LEU A 195 11.43 8.58 16.69
N ASP A 196 10.22 8.29 16.22
CA ASP A 196 9.43 9.17 15.34
C ASP A 196 10.18 9.65 14.08
N ILE A 197 11.05 8.80 13.53
CA ILE A 197 11.82 9.10 12.31
C ILE A 197 10.92 8.89 11.09
N PRO A 198 10.75 9.90 10.20
CA PRO A 198 9.95 9.76 8.99
C PRO A 198 10.46 8.66 8.05
N LYS A 199 9.54 7.88 7.47
CA LYS A 199 9.82 6.75 6.59
C LYS A 199 10.11 7.18 5.15
N ASN A 200 11.10 8.05 5.00
CA ASN A 200 11.46 8.71 3.74
C ASN A 200 12.86 8.28 3.25
N VAL A 201 13.12 8.39 1.94
CA VAL A 201 14.46 8.23 1.31
C VAL A 201 14.64 9.29 0.23
N PRO A 202 15.80 9.92 -0.02
CA PRO A 202 15.91 10.93 -1.07
C PRO A 202 15.56 10.35 -2.45
N LEU A 203 14.57 10.92 -3.16
CA LEU A 203 14.27 10.56 -4.55
C LEU A 203 14.62 11.70 -5.51
N GLY A 204 14.89 11.33 -6.76
CA GLY A 204 15.02 12.26 -7.89
C GLY A 204 13.67 12.67 -8.48
N GLU A 205 13.71 13.49 -9.53
CA GLU A 205 12.52 13.98 -10.25
C GLU A 205 11.67 12.86 -10.86
N ASN A 206 12.29 11.73 -11.21
CA ASN A 206 11.61 10.53 -11.71
C ASN A 206 10.96 9.69 -10.59
N GLY A 207 11.11 10.12 -9.34
CA GLY A 207 10.65 9.41 -8.16
C GLY A 207 11.51 8.20 -7.79
N GLU A 208 12.63 7.92 -8.44
CA GLU A 208 13.56 6.85 -8.04
C GLU A 208 14.56 7.34 -6.99
N VAL A 209 15.18 6.42 -6.23
CA VAL A 209 16.19 6.79 -5.24
C VAL A 209 17.31 7.56 -5.91
N ARG A 210 17.65 8.69 -5.30
CA ARG A 210 18.66 9.58 -5.81
C ARG A 210 20.02 8.90 -5.74
N LEU A 211 20.71 8.82 -6.87
CA LEU A 211 22.03 8.17 -6.95
C LEU A 211 23.20 9.14 -6.80
N ASN A 212 22.91 10.37 -6.38
CA ASN A 212 23.87 11.45 -6.23
C ASN A 212 23.85 12.00 -4.81
N ILE A 213 25.01 12.50 -4.37
CA ILE A 213 25.18 13.26 -3.14
C ILE A 213 24.13 14.38 -3.05
N LEU A 214 23.64 14.60 -1.83
CA LEU A 214 22.78 15.73 -1.50
C LEU A 214 23.61 16.99 -1.34
N GLU A 215 22.98 18.15 -1.59
CA GLU A 215 23.58 19.41 -1.18
C GLU A 215 23.64 19.48 0.35
N GLU A 216 24.56 20.26 0.91
CA GLU A 216 24.85 20.27 2.35
C GLU A 216 23.61 20.62 3.20
N ASP A 217 22.87 21.65 2.81
CA ASP A 217 21.64 22.07 3.49
C ASP A 217 20.55 20.97 3.42
N ASP A 218 20.46 20.28 2.28
CA ASP A 218 19.53 19.17 2.06
C ASP A 218 19.92 17.96 2.92
N ALA A 219 21.21 17.61 2.94
CA ALA A 219 21.77 16.53 3.75
C ALA A 219 21.62 16.78 5.25
N ASN A 220 21.69 18.04 5.69
CA ASN A 220 21.55 18.41 7.10
C ASN A 220 20.08 18.45 7.55
N SER A 221 19.17 18.87 6.67
CA SER A 221 17.74 18.99 6.97
C SER A 221 16.93 17.71 6.72
N PHE A 222 17.47 16.76 5.93
CA PHE A 222 16.79 15.51 5.61
C PHE A 222 16.43 14.71 6.86
N LYS A 223 15.22 14.11 6.86
CA LYS A 223 14.76 13.19 7.91
C LYS A 223 14.31 11.88 7.29
N GLY A 224 14.92 10.77 7.70
CA GLY A 224 14.61 9.43 7.19
C GLY A 224 15.84 8.57 6.92
N LEU A 225 15.71 7.67 5.95
CA LEU A 225 16.71 6.70 5.53
C LEU A 225 17.64 7.26 4.45
N LEU A 226 18.94 7.10 4.61
CA LEU A 226 19.97 7.57 3.69
C LEU A 226 20.94 6.44 3.33
N ALA A 227 21.28 6.33 2.04
CA ALA A 227 22.54 5.75 1.62
C ALA A 227 23.73 6.62 2.05
N HIS A 228 24.89 6.02 2.26
CA HIS A 228 26.10 6.78 2.58
C HIS A 228 26.55 7.68 1.41
N TRP A 229 26.28 7.27 0.16
CA TRP A 229 26.56 8.10 -1.03
C TRP A 229 25.80 9.42 -1.08
N HIS A 230 24.70 9.56 -0.32
CA HIS A 230 23.98 10.82 -0.21
C HIS A 230 24.78 11.86 0.57
N LEU A 231 25.77 11.44 1.36
CA LEU A 231 26.56 12.29 2.24
C LEU A 231 28.02 12.45 1.79
N SER A 232 28.57 11.50 1.04
CA SER A 232 29.94 11.57 0.53
C SER A 232 30.01 11.17 -0.94
N ALA A 233 30.80 11.91 -1.73
CA ALA A 233 30.91 11.71 -3.16
C ALA A 233 31.79 10.50 -3.52
N GLU A 234 32.61 10.04 -2.58
CA GLU A 234 33.49 8.88 -2.72
C GLU A 234 32.85 7.56 -2.25
N LYS A 235 31.70 7.64 -1.56
CA LYS A 235 30.96 6.48 -1.06
C LYS A 235 29.91 6.03 -2.06
N TRP A 236 29.62 4.73 -2.04
CA TRP A 236 28.62 4.09 -2.91
C TRP A 236 27.86 2.95 -2.20
N ASP A 237 27.98 2.83 -0.87
CA ASP A 237 27.13 2.01 -0.01
C ASP A 237 25.70 2.57 0.12
N PRO A 238 24.67 1.69 0.17
CA PRO A 238 24.71 0.21 0.25
C PRO A 238 24.86 -0.53 -1.10
N GLY A 239 25.27 0.17 -2.16
CA GLY A 239 25.45 -0.41 -3.49
C GLY A 239 24.23 -0.33 -4.41
N PRO A 240 24.46 -0.54 -5.72
CA PRO A 240 23.43 -0.45 -6.76
C PRO A 240 22.42 -1.61 -6.74
N ALA A 241 22.72 -2.72 -6.07
CA ALA A 241 21.85 -3.88 -5.95
C ALA A 241 20.96 -3.85 -4.70
N PHE A 242 21.03 -2.80 -3.88
CA PHE A 242 20.17 -2.67 -2.72
C PHE A 242 18.73 -2.38 -3.16
N ASP A 243 17.79 -3.21 -2.72
CA ASP A 243 16.39 -3.15 -3.08
C ASP A 243 15.65 -2.12 -2.19
N TRP A 244 15.77 -0.85 -2.58
CA TRP A 244 15.10 0.26 -1.92
C TRP A 244 13.58 0.10 -1.91
N ASP A 245 12.99 -0.37 -3.00
CA ASP A 245 11.55 -0.52 -3.13
C ASP A 245 11.02 -1.55 -2.12
N ARG A 246 11.71 -2.69 -1.97
CA ARG A 246 11.40 -3.69 -0.95
C ARG A 246 11.42 -3.13 0.46
N VAL A 247 12.46 -2.36 0.81
CA VAL A 247 12.62 -1.81 2.18
C VAL A 247 11.60 -0.71 2.46
N MET A 248 11.45 0.26 1.55
CA MET A 248 10.55 1.41 1.74
C MET A 248 9.09 1.00 1.71
N ALA A 249 8.69 0.09 0.82
CA ALA A 249 7.37 -0.53 0.87
C ALA A 249 7.18 -1.27 2.20
N ALA A 250 8.24 -1.88 2.73
CA ALA A 250 8.09 -2.70 3.91
C ALA A 250 7.82 -1.95 5.21
N ILE A 251 8.55 -0.86 5.43
CA ILE A 251 8.49 -0.06 6.66
C ILE A 251 7.29 0.89 6.69
N SER A 252 6.78 1.33 5.53
CA SER A 252 5.76 2.38 5.38
C SER A 252 4.32 2.01 5.76
N ASP A 253 4.14 0.90 6.51
CA ASP A 253 2.84 0.38 6.95
C ASP A 253 1.81 0.16 5.81
N THR A 254 2.33 -0.04 4.59
CA THR A 254 1.56 -0.49 3.43
C THR A 254 1.31 -2.00 3.47
N GLN A 255 0.93 -2.55 4.63
CA GLN A 255 0.51 -3.96 4.68
C GLN A 255 -0.87 -4.15 4.06
N ASN A 256 -1.09 -3.59 2.87
CA ASN A 256 -2.16 -3.94 1.95
C ASN A 256 -2.40 -5.44 1.98
N SER A 257 -3.63 -5.93 1.96
CA SER A 257 -3.90 -7.37 1.92
C SER A 257 -4.79 -7.72 0.75
N PHE A 258 -4.77 -8.98 0.36
CA PHE A 258 -5.88 -9.54 -0.40
C PHE A 258 -7.10 -9.74 0.51
N PRO A 259 -8.33 -9.64 -0.02
CA PRO A 259 -9.53 -9.61 0.80
C PRO A 259 -9.90 -10.96 1.43
N ILE A 260 -9.40 -12.07 0.90
CA ILE A 260 -9.66 -13.43 1.40
C ILE A 260 -8.42 -14.30 1.25
N PRO A 261 -8.23 -15.36 2.05
CA PRO A 261 -7.17 -16.32 1.85
C PRO A 261 -7.53 -17.31 0.72
N LEU A 262 -6.77 -17.31 -0.38
CA LEU A 262 -6.83 -18.37 -1.41
C LEU A 262 -5.72 -19.40 -1.23
N SER A 263 -6.00 -20.66 -1.57
CA SER A 263 -5.02 -21.75 -1.48
C SER A 263 -3.88 -21.53 -2.47
N GLY A 264 -2.63 -21.59 -1.99
CA GLY A 264 -1.45 -21.32 -2.83
C GLY A 264 -1.08 -19.84 -2.96
N VAL A 265 -1.81 -18.95 -2.28
CA VAL A 265 -1.42 -17.55 -2.10
C VAL A 265 -0.75 -17.39 -0.73
N PRO A 266 0.45 -16.78 -0.66
CA PRO A 266 1.09 -16.44 0.60
C PRO A 266 0.15 -15.63 1.51
N ARG A 267 0.07 -16.02 2.78
CA ARG A 267 -0.74 -15.31 3.80
C ARG A 267 -0.05 -14.06 4.34
N SER A 268 1.28 -13.97 4.19
CA SER A 268 2.09 -12.85 4.66
C SER A 268 2.41 -11.90 3.51
N MET A 269 2.04 -10.63 3.68
CA MET A 269 2.36 -9.58 2.70
C MET A 269 3.85 -9.25 2.63
N THR A 270 4.65 -9.71 3.58
CA THR A 270 6.12 -9.70 3.46
C THR A 270 6.59 -10.51 2.25
N GLU A 271 5.85 -11.57 1.87
CA GLU A 271 6.14 -12.41 0.71
C GLU A 271 5.52 -11.87 -0.59
N LEU A 272 4.48 -11.03 -0.51
CA LEU A 272 3.78 -10.42 -1.65
C LEU A 272 4.34 -9.04 -2.06
N ARG A 273 5.43 -8.58 -1.43
CA ARG A 273 6.18 -7.37 -1.81
C ARG A 273 7.15 -7.60 -2.97
N ASP A 274 7.33 -8.86 -3.38
CA ASP A 274 7.97 -9.22 -4.65
C ASP A 274 6.92 -9.08 -5.78
N PRO A 275 7.16 -8.21 -6.79
CA PRO A 275 6.22 -8.00 -7.90
C PRO A 275 5.82 -9.28 -8.64
N GLN A 276 6.73 -10.26 -8.76
CA GLN A 276 6.45 -11.53 -9.44
C GLN A 276 5.55 -12.42 -8.58
N LYS A 277 5.83 -12.52 -7.27
CA LYS A 277 4.96 -13.26 -6.33
C LYS A 277 3.60 -12.60 -6.20
N PHE A 278 3.54 -11.28 -6.15
CA PHE A 278 2.28 -10.54 -6.19
C PHE A 278 1.50 -10.87 -7.46
N ARG A 279 2.15 -10.83 -8.64
CA ARG A 279 1.49 -11.14 -9.90
C ARG A 279 0.95 -12.57 -9.91
N ALA A 280 1.75 -13.54 -9.45
CA ALA A 280 1.32 -14.94 -9.34
C ALA A 280 0.12 -15.10 -8.40
N ALA A 281 0.08 -14.36 -7.29
CA ALA A 281 -1.07 -14.30 -6.39
C ALA A 281 -2.28 -13.65 -7.07
N ALA A 282 -2.12 -12.46 -7.67
CA ALA A 282 -3.18 -11.72 -8.36
C ALA A 282 -3.84 -12.57 -9.45
N GLU A 283 -3.07 -13.33 -10.23
CA GLU A 283 -3.61 -14.28 -11.22
C GLU A 283 -4.50 -15.37 -10.62
N GLN A 284 -4.26 -15.78 -9.37
CA GLN A 284 -5.17 -16.71 -8.68
C GLN A 284 -6.51 -16.05 -8.33
N TYR A 285 -6.52 -14.75 -7.97
CA TYR A 285 -7.76 -14.01 -7.71
C TYR A 285 -8.53 -13.72 -9.00
N TYR A 286 -7.83 -13.37 -10.09
CA TYR A 286 -8.47 -13.20 -11.39
C TYR A 286 -9.14 -14.50 -11.82
N ARG A 287 -8.42 -15.62 -11.84
CA ARG A 287 -8.99 -16.93 -12.18
C ARG A 287 -10.14 -17.34 -11.25
N ASN A 288 -10.02 -17.09 -9.94
CA ASN A 288 -11.09 -17.41 -8.99
C ASN A 288 -12.44 -16.82 -9.40
N THR A 289 -12.45 -15.63 -10.03
CA THR A 289 -13.68 -14.99 -10.51
C THR A 289 -13.98 -15.32 -11.97
N GLU A 290 -13.00 -15.06 -12.84
CA GLU A 290 -13.18 -15.03 -14.30
C GLU A 290 -13.45 -16.43 -14.88
N THR A 291 -12.80 -17.48 -14.36
CA THR A 291 -12.99 -18.86 -14.86
C THR A 291 -14.09 -19.61 -14.11
N ALA A 292 -14.74 -18.99 -13.12
CA ALA A 292 -15.82 -19.64 -12.38
C ALA A 292 -17.09 -19.80 -13.22
N ARG A 293 -17.27 -18.97 -14.27
CA ARG A 293 -18.50 -18.85 -15.07
C ARG A 293 -19.78 -18.66 -14.23
N LYS A 294 -19.65 -18.08 -13.03
CA LYS A 294 -20.74 -17.77 -12.09
C LYS A 294 -21.17 -16.29 -12.14
N GLY A 295 -20.43 -15.44 -12.84
CA GLY A 295 -20.63 -13.98 -12.88
C GLY A 295 -19.89 -13.23 -11.80
N GLY A 296 -20.24 -11.95 -11.61
CA GLY A 296 -19.55 -11.07 -10.65
C GLY A 296 -18.20 -10.55 -11.12
N THR A 297 -17.99 -10.48 -12.44
CA THR A 297 -16.77 -10.00 -13.08
C THR A 297 -16.75 -8.46 -13.21
N TYR A 298 -15.59 -7.85 -12.98
CA TYR A 298 -15.36 -6.43 -13.22
C TYR A 298 -14.86 -6.17 -14.66
N PRO A 299 -15.27 -5.08 -15.34
CA PRO A 299 -16.32 -4.12 -14.97
C PRO A 299 -17.71 -4.50 -15.51
N VAL A 300 -17.79 -5.54 -16.33
CA VAL A 300 -19.02 -6.00 -16.98
C VAL A 300 -19.45 -7.32 -16.37
N GLY A 301 -20.62 -7.32 -15.73
CA GLY A 301 -21.26 -8.49 -15.17
C GLY A 301 -21.95 -9.37 -16.21
N ARG A 302 -22.43 -10.53 -15.74
CA ARG A 302 -23.04 -11.62 -16.54
C ARG A 302 -24.14 -11.17 -17.49
N TYR A 303 -24.89 -10.13 -17.13
CA TYR A 303 -26.04 -9.63 -17.90
C TYR A 303 -25.75 -8.31 -18.61
N GLN A 304 -24.48 -8.07 -18.98
CA GLN A 304 -24.02 -6.81 -19.57
C GLN A 304 -24.30 -5.58 -18.70
N ASN A 305 -24.40 -5.79 -17.38
CA ASN A 305 -24.53 -4.71 -16.42
C ASN A 305 -23.15 -4.23 -15.99
N TRP A 306 -23.03 -2.93 -15.68
CA TRP A 306 -21.93 -2.40 -14.92
C TRP A 306 -21.90 -3.12 -13.57
N HIS A 307 -20.73 -3.61 -13.20
CA HIS A 307 -20.47 -4.32 -11.96
C HIS A 307 -19.26 -3.67 -11.31
N GLY A 308 -19.50 -2.94 -10.21
CA GLY A 308 -18.50 -2.04 -9.61
C GLY A 308 -17.32 -2.79 -8.97
N GLY A 309 -17.54 -4.05 -8.58
CA GLY A 309 -16.57 -4.87 -7.87
C GLY A 309 -16.33 -6.24 -8.49
N THR A 310 -15.92 -7.19 -7.65
CA THR A 310 -15.56 -8.56 -8.05
C THR A 310 -16.08 -9.55 -7.02
N HIS A 311 -16.67 -10.65 -7.46
CA HIS A 311 -17.03 -11.77 -6.59
C HIS A 311 -15.84 -12.70 -6.39
N PHE A 312 -15.41 -12.87 -5.15
CA PHE A 312 -14.42 -13.89 -4.81
C PHE A 312 -15.14 -15.12 -4.22
N PHE A 313 -15.08 -16.23 -4.95
CA PHE A 313 -15.72 -17.49 -4.58
C PHE A 313 -14.88 -18.21 -3.54
N VAL A 314 -15.46 -18.37 -2.35
CA VAL A 314 -14.77 -18.91 -1.19
C VAL A 314 -15.78 -19.49 -0.22
N LYS A 315 -15.40 -20.56 0.48
CA LYS A 315 -16.27 -21.25 1.44
C LYS A 315 -16.87 -20.25 2.45
N ARG A 316 -18.16 -20.39 2.76
CA ARG A 316 -18.85 -19.57 3.76
C ARG A 316 -18.15 -19.64 5.12
N GLY A 317 -18.10 -18.52 5.82
CA GLY A 317 -17.42 -18.38 7.11
C GLY A 317 -15.91 -18.18 7.02
N THR A 318 -15.36 -18.02 5.82
CA THR A 318 -13.93 -17.70 5.65
C THR A 318 -13.68 -16.26 6.10
N PRO A 319 -12.63 -15.98 6.89
CA PRO A 319 -12.29 -14.62 7.29
C PRO A 319 -12.06 -13.71 6.06
N VAL A 320 -12.77 -12.57 6.04
CA VAL A 320 -12.59 -11.50 5.06
C VAL A 320 -11.73 -10.43 5.71
N GLN A 321 -10.67 -10.03 5.02
CA GLN A 321 -9.67 -9.10 5.51
C GLN A 321 -9.80 -7.72 4.87
N ALA A 322 -9.47 -6.67 5.62
CA ALA A 322 -9.33 -5.33 5.06
C ALA A 322 -8.16 -5.30 4.06
N MET A 323 -8.42 -4.90 2.82
CA MET A 323 -7.39 -4.77 1.80
C MET A 323 -6.44 -3.60 2.04
N PHE A 324 -6.93 -2.54 2.68
CA PHE A 324 -6.18 -1.32 2.96
C PHE A 324 -6.49 -0.84 4.38
N SER A 325 -5.51 -0.23 5.04
CA SER A 325 -5.73 0.40 6.34
C SER A 325 -6.67 1.59 6.13
N GLY A 326 -7.63 1.77 7.03
CA GLY A 326 -8.64 2.79 6.88
C GLY A 326 -9.53 2.93 8.11
N THR A 327 -10.55 3.76 7.97
CA THR A 327 -11.54 3.99 9.02
C THR A 327 -12.85 3.30 8.65
N LEU A 328 -13.44 2.54 9.57
CA LEU A 328 -14.79 2.01 9.42
C LEU A 328 -15.80 3.16 9.38
N VAL A 329 -16.59 3.25 8.31
CA VAL A 329 -17.56 4.34 8.11
C VAL A 329 -19.01 3.87 8.03
N LEU A 330 -19.25 2.68 7.49
CA LEU A 330 -20.57 2.04 7.47
C LEU A 330 -20.43 0.54 7.73
N ALA A 331 -21.42 -0.05 8.39
CA ALA A 331 -21.59 -1.49 8.45
C ALA A 331 -23.07 -1.86 8.58
N HIS A 332 -23.43 -3.03 8.07
CA HIS A 332 -24.76 -3.61 8.21
C HIS A 332 -24.60 -5.11 8.44
N PHE A 333 -25.30 -5.64 9.44
CA PHE A 333 -25.29 -7.06 9.77
C PHE A 333 -26.67 -7.48 10.28
N SER A 334 -27.21 -8.53 9.70
CA SER A 334 -28.45 -9.22 10.04
C SER A 334 -28.16 -10.72 10.16
N ASP A 335 -28.87 -11.36 11.08
CA ASP A 335 -28.87 -12.82 11.22
C ASP A 335 -29.71 -13.51 10.13
N ASP A 336 -30.71 -12.81 9.60
CA ASP A 336 -31.61 -13.32 8.57
C ASP A 336 -31.09 -12.95 7.16
N PRO A 337 -30.73 -13.94 6.33
CA PRO A 337 -30.40 -13.69 4.93
C PRO A 337 -31.66 -13.32 4.15
N THR A 338 -31.48 -12.46 3.15
CA THR A 338 -32.53 -12.08 2.21
C THR A 338 -32.88 -13.26 1.28
N VAL A 339 -33.93 -13.11 0.47
CA VAL A 339 -34.27 -14.08 -0.59
C VAL A 339 -33.08 -14.36 -1.52
N ARG A 340 -32.22 -13.36 -1.75
CA ARG A 340 -31.02 -13.47 -2.59
C ARG A 340 -29.75 -13.81 -1.81
N GLY A 341 -29.82 -14.00 -0.49
CA GLY A 341 -28.66 -14.30 0.35
C GLY A 341 -28.26 -13.15 1.26
N SER A 342 -26.99 -13.12 1.66
CA SER A 342 -26.48 -12.21 2.69
C SER A 342 -26.37 -10.78 2.16
N ASN A 343 -27.01 -9.81 2.81
CA ASN A 343 -26.86 -8.38 2.51
C ASN A 343 -26.00 -7.64 3.55
N ASN A 344 -25.22 -8.38 4.34
CA ASN A 344 -24.32 -7.80 5.31
C ASN A 344 -23.10 -7.22 4.61
N PHE A 345 -22.64 -6.08 5.08
CA PHE A 345 -21.50 -5.40 4.50
C PHE A 345 -20.73 -4.54 5.48
N VAL A 346 -19.50 -4.21 5.09
CA VAL A 346 -18.63 -3.21 5.71
C VAL A 346 -18.11 -2.26 4.64
N VAL A 347 -18.11 -0.96 4.94
CA VAL A 347 -17.45 0.08 4.13
C VAL A 347 -16.33 0.71 4.95
N LEU A 348 -15.13 0.69 4.39
CA LEU A 348 -13.97 1.39 4.91
C LEU A 348 -13.68 2.63 4.06
N ARG A 349 -13.33 3.73 4.72
CA ARG A 349 -12.79 4.95 4.11
C ARG A 349 -11.27 4.95 4.23
N HIS A 350 -10.60 5.27 3.13
CA HIS A 350 -9.15 5.36 3.05
C HIS A 350 -8.76 6.77 2.65
N GLU A 351 -7.76 7.31 3.33
CA GLU A 351 -7.18 8.60 2.99
C GLU A 351 -5.68 8.40 2.84
N VAL A 352 -5.19 8.61 1.62
CA VAL A 352 -3.80 8.39 1.26
C VAL A 352 -3.24 9.71 0.73
N PRO A 353 -2.20 10.29 1.36
CA PRO A 353 -1.53 11.44 0.78
C PRO A 353 -0.90 11.05 -0.56
N MET A 354 -1.17 11.84 -1.60
CA MET A 354 -0.62 11.64 -2.94
C MET A 354 0.64 12.50 -3.11
N PRO A 355 1.73 11.93 -3.68
CA PRO A 355 2.91 12.71 -4.01
C PRO A 355 2.55 13.88 -4.95
N ALA A 356 2.81 15.11 -4.50
CA ALA A 356 2.66 16.30 -5.33
C ALA A 356 3.94 16.61 -6.10
N ARG A 357 3.81 17.37 -7.20
CA ARG A 357 4.96 17.99 -7.86
C ARG A 357 5.53 19.09 -6.95
N PRO A 358 6.81 19.50 -7.12
CA PRO A 358 7.43 20.53 -6.27
C PRO A 358 6.63 21.83 -6.14
N ASP A 359 5.84 22.17 -7.16
CA ASP A 359 5.05 23.40 -7.24
C ASP A 359 3.54 23.20 -6.96
N GLU A 360 3.12 22.01 -6.50
CA GLU A 360 1.72 21.70 -6.18
C GLU A 360 1.55 21.39 -4.69
N ASP A 361 0.40 21.77 -4.14
CA ASP A 361 -0.01 21.34 -2.80
C ASP A 361 -0.24 19.82 -2.76
N GLU A 362 0.09 19.23 -1.61
CA GLU A 362 -0.21 17.82 -1.33
C GLU A 362 -1.72 17.59 -1.37
N LYS A 363 -2.13 16.61 -2.16
CA LYS A 363 -3.54 16.22 -2.30
C LYS A 363 -3.74 14.90 -1.60
N THR A 364 -4.87 14.75 -0.93
CA THR A 364 -5.26 13.46 -0.35
C THR A 364 -6.15 12.72 -1.34
N LEU A 365 -5.74 11.52 -1.72
CA LEU A 365 -6.64 10.57 -2.36
C LEU A 365 -7.55 9.98 -1.29
N ARG A 366 -8.83 10.31 -1.39
CA ARG A 366 -9.89 9.60 -0.66
C ARG A 366 -10.48 8.52 -1.56
N PHE A 367 -10.59 7.31 -1.05
CA PHE A 367 -11.31 6.23 -1.70
C PHE A 367 -11.94 5.32 -0.66
N TYR A 368 -12.77 4.37 -1.10
CA TYR A 368 -13.51 3.48 -0.24
C TYR A 368 -13.39 2.04 -0.71
N SER A 369 -13.44 1.10 0.23
CA SER A 369 -13.61 -0.31 -0.06
C SER A 369 -14.90 -0.83 0.56
N LEU A 370 -15.76 -1.46 -0.23
CA LEU A 370 -16.95 -2.18 0.19
C LEU A 370 -16.67 -3.69 0.19
N TYR A 371 -17.09 -4.36 1.24
CA TYR A 371 -17.11 -5.83 1.35
C TYR A 371 -18.54 -6.25 1.63
N MET A 372 -19.21 -6.84 0.64
CA MET A 372 -20.63 -7.19 0.62
C MET A 372 -20.81 -8.71 0.58
N HIS A 373 -21.99 -9.17 0.96
CA HIS A 373 -22.32 -10.59 1.17
C HIS A 373 -21.53 -11.24 2.30
N LEU A 374 -21.31 -10.49 3.39
CA LEU A 374 -20.71 -11.04 4.60
C LEU A 374 -21.70 -11.96 5.34
N GLY A 375 -21.20 -12.95 6.06
CA GLY A 375 -21.98 -13.74 7.00
C GLY A 375 -22.45 -12.92 8.22
N PRO A 376 -23.37 -13.46 9.02
CA PRO A 376 -23.85 -12.81 10.23
C PRO A 376 -22.76 -12.69 11.29
N LEU A 377 -22.90 -11.71 12.19
CA LEU A 377 -22.03 -11.52 13.35
C LEU A 377 -22.86 -11.51 14.63
N THR A 378 -22.32 -12.10 15.69
CA THR A 378 -22.94 -12.07 17.02
C THR A 378 -22.48 -10.83 17.79
N PHE A 379 -23.42 -9.99 18.25
CA PHE A 379 -23.16 -8.74 18.98
C PHE A 379 -23.12 -8.89 20.51
N SER A 380 -22.34 -9.86 21.01
CA SER A 380 -22.22 -10.18 22.44
C SER A 380 -20.78 -10.45 22.85
N MET A 381 -20.34 -9.94 24.01
CA MET A 381 -19.02 -10.24 24.60
C MET A 381 -18.86 -11.71 24.99
N ASP A 382 -19.96 -12.40 25.28
CA ASP A 382 -19.95 -13.81 25.72
C ASP A 382 -19.98 -14.79 24.54
N SER A 383 -19.86 -14.30 23.30
CA SER A 383 -19.90 -15.18 22.13
C SER A 383 -18.71 -16.13 22.10
N LYS A 384 -18.98 -17.40 21.79
CA LYS A 384 -17.95 -18.41 21.51
C LYS A 384 -17.47 -18.36 20.05
N THR A 385 -18.15 -17.61 19.19
CA THR A 385 -17.78 -17.45 17.79
C THR A 385 -16.69 -16.40 17.65
N GLU A 386 -15.79 -16.58 16.68
CA GLU A 386 -14.78 -15.58 16.35
C GLU A 386 -15.45 -14.26 15.93
N GLN A 387 -14.94 -13.15 16.44
CA GLN A 387 -15.44 -11.80 16.16
C GLN A 387 -14.31 -10.91 15.64
N PRO A 388 -14.60 -10.04 14.64
CA PRO A 388 -13.67 -9.00 14.21
C PRO A 388 -13.22 -8.09 15.36
N ASP A 389 -11.96 -7.67 15.33
CA ASP A 389 -11.37 -6.84 16.41
C ASP A 389 -12.06 -5.48 16.56
N TRP A 390 -12.54 -4.90 15.45
CA TRP A 390 -13.31 -3.65 15.48
C TRP A 390 -14.61 -3.79 16.29
N LEU A 391 -15.30 -4.94 16.16
CA LEU A 391 -16.52 -5.21 16.89
C LEU A 391 -16.23 -5.48 18.37
N ARG A 392 -15.17 -6.26 18.66
CA ARG A 392 -14.74 -6.52 20.04
C ARG A 392 -14.43 -5.22 20.78
N THR A 393 -13.70 -4.31 20.13
CA THR A 393 -13.36 -2.99 20.67
C THR A 393 -14.62 -2.17 21.02
N MET A 394 -15.64 -2.22 20.16
CA MET A 394 -16.91 -1.54 20.42
C MET A 394 -17.67 -2.14 21.61
N LEU A 395 -17.74 -3.47 21.69
CA LEU A 395 -18.42 -4.18 22.77
C LEU A 395 -17.72 -3.94 24.12
N GLU A 396 -16.38 -3.91 24.13
CA GLU A 396 -15.57 -3.57 25.31
C GLU A 396 -15.81 -2.13 25.77
N ALA A 397 -15.87 -1.18 24.83
CA ALA A 397 -16.14 0.22 25.13
C ALA A 397 -17.55 0.43 25.74
N GLU A 398 -18.56 -0.29 25.22
CA GLU A 398 -19.92 -0.28 25.78
C GLU A 398 -19.94 -0.87 27.20
N ALA A 399 -19.32 -2.03 27.41
CA ALA A 399 -19.21 -2.66 28.72
C ALA A 399 -18.46 -1.78 29.74
N ALA A 400 -17.42 -1.07 29.31
CA ALA A 400 -16.70 -0.13 30.16
C ALA A 400 -17.58 1.07 30.56
N ALA A 401 -18.40 1.58 29.65
CA ALA A 401 -19.34 2.67 29.90
C ALA A 401 -20.49 2.27 30.84
N ALA A 402 -20.85 0.98 30.89
CA ALA A 402 -21.92 0.45 31.74
C ALA A 402 -21.52 0.21 33.22
N LYS A 403 -20.23 0.29 33.58
CA LYS A 403 -19.77 0.04 34.96
C LYS A 403 -20.10 1.22 35.90
N PRO A 404 -20.73 0.98 37.07
CA PRO A 404 -21.00 2.04 38.04
C PRO A 404 -19.70 2.57 38.64
N GLY A 405 -19.35 3.82 38.33
CA GLY A 405 -18.14 4.50 38.83
C GLY A 405 -17.25 5.14 37.76
N ALA A 406 -17.55 4.96 36.47
CA ALA A 406 -16.89 5.71 35.41
C ALA A 406 -17.14 7.22 35.62
N LYS A 407 -16.06 8.00 35.83
CA LYS A 407 -16.14 9.46 35.92
C LYS A 407 -16.86 9.98 34.68
N LYS A 408 -18.02 10.61 34.85
CA LYS A 408 -18.58 11.54 33.86
C LYS A 408 -17.58 12.68 33.73
N GLU A 409 -16.61 12.55 32.82
CA GLU A 409 -16.01 13.73 32.24
C GLU A 409 -17.16 14.55 31.65
N ARG A 410 -17.29 15.80 32.09
CA ARG A 410 -18.27 16.73 31.55
C ARG A 410 -18.03 16.83 30.05
N ALA A 411 -18.84 16.11 29.28
CA ALA A 411 -19.07 16.45 27.89
C ALA A 411 -19.65 17.86 27.91
N ASP A 412 -18.92 18.79 27.32
CA ASP A 412 -19.37 20.16 27.11
C ASP A 412 -20.68 20.07 26.31
N SER A 413 -21.81 20.23 27.00
CA SER A 413 -23.14 20.24 26.42
C SER A 413 -23.33 21.56 25.70
N ARG A 414 -22.74 21.65 24.52
CA ARG A 414 -23.20 22.48 23.41
C ARG A 414 -23.39 21.56 22.22
N ASP A 415 -24.23 20.55 22.40
CA ASP A 415 -24.96 19.98 21.26
C ASP A 415 -25.83 21.11 20.72
N THR A 416 -25.50 21.56 19.52
CA THR A 416 -26.25 22.55 18.79
C THR A 416 -27.67 22.06 18.59
N ASP A 417 -28.60 22.97 18.90
CA ASP A 417 -30.03 22.90 18.70
C ASP A 417 -30.32 22.79 17.19
N ASP A 418 -30.18 21.61 16.59
CA ASP A 418 -30.65 21.34 15.22
C ASP A 418 -32.15 21.02 15.30
N ARG A 419 -32.94 22.10 15.40
CA ARG A 419 -34.36 22.09 15.04
C ARG A 419 -34.46 22.09 13.53
N ASP A 420 -34.61 20.92 12.94
CA ASP A 420 -35.30 20.76 11.66
C ASP A 420 -36.52 19.87 11.89
N SER A 421 -37.59 20.53 12.32
CA SER A 421 -38.95 20.04 12.17
C SER A 421 -39.41 20.36 10.74
N GLU A 422 -39.37 19.37 9.84
CA GLU A 422 -40.28 19.22 8.69
C GLU A 422 -39.81 18.05 7.79
N SER A 423 -40.50 16.91 7.87
CA SER A 423 -40.86 16.04 6.73
C SER A 423 -41.45 14.71 7.21
N ASP A 424 -42.67 14.80 7.72
CA ASP A 424 -43.54 13.67 8.08
C ASP A 424 -44.16 12.98 6.84
N GLU A 425 -43.42 12.88 5.72
CA GLU A 425 -43.88 12.27 4.45
C GLU A 425 -42.95 11.17 3.91
N THR A 426 -42.00 10.66 4.69
CA THR A 426 -40.99 9.68 4.21
C THR A 426 -41.35 8.20 4.47
N GLU A 427 -42.60 7.88 4.82
CA GLU A 427 -43.09 6.52 5.17
C GLU A 427 -43.12 5.48 4.00
N ARG A 428 -42.28 5.64 2.97
CA ARG A 428 -42.01 4.62 1.93
C ARG A 428 -40.52 4.32 1.77
N ARG A 429 -39.71 4.44 2.83
CA ARG A 429 -38.27 4.18 2.80
C ARG A 429 -37.92 2.76 3.27
N ASN A 430 -36.87 2.18 2.67
CA ASN A 430 -36.30 0.87 2.97
C ASN A 430 -36.09 0.68 4.49
N PRO A 431 -36.64 -0.38 5.13
CA PRO A 431 -36.56 -0.57 6.58
C PRO A 431 -35.11 -0.71 7.11
N ILE A 432 -34.18 -1.13 6.26
CA ILE A 432 -32.73 -1.24 6.59
C ILE A 432 -32.08 0.14 6.77
N LEU A 433 -32.61 1.18 6.11
CA LEU A 433 -32.08 2.54 6.13
C LEU A 433 -32.60 3.39 7.31
N MET A 434 -33.34 2.79 8.25
CA MET A 434 -33.78 3.51 9.44
C MET A 434 -32.59 3.79 10.37
N PHE A 435 -32.40 5.04 10.76
CA PHE A 435 -31.29 5.43 11.64
C PHE A 435 -31.69 5.34 13.13
N THR A 436 -30.84 4.74 13.95
CA THR A 436 -31.03 4.64 15.41
C THR A 436 -29.96 5.42 16.16
N LYS A 437 -30.23 5.77 17.42
CA LYS A 437 -29.24 6.43 18.28
C LYS A 437 -28.14 5.43 18.67
N GLY A 438 -27.02 5.47 17.96
CA GLY A 438 -25.80 4.74 18.30
C GLY A 438 -25.50 3.56 17.38
N SER A 439 -24.27 3.50 16.86
CA SER A 439 -23.87 2.56 15.80
C SER A 439 -24.02 1.09 16.21
N LEU A 440 -23.73 0.74 17.47
CA LEU A 440 -23.88 -0.65 17.96
C LEU A 440 -25.36 -1.08 18.07
N GLN A 441 -26.25 -0.15 18.42
CA GLN A 441 -27.69 -0.42 18.46
C GLN A 441 -28.24 -0.61 17.04
N ALA A 442 -27.81 0.21 16.07
CA ALA A 442 -28.15 -0.01 14.66
C ALA A 442 -27.77 -1.41 14.17
N LEU A 443 -26.56 -1.88 14.51
CA LEU A 443 -26.11 -3.24 14.16
C LEU A 443 -26.99 -4.32 14.78
N ARG A 444 -27.34 -4.21 16.07
CA ARG A 444 -28.24 -5.16 16.75
C ARG A 444 -29.65 -5.20 16.17
N GLU A 445 -30.09 -4.10 15.56
CA GLU A 445 -31.41 -3.98 14.94
C GLU A 445 -31.42 -4.33 13.45
N GLY A 446 -30.29 -4.79 12.86
CA GLY A 446 -30.21 -5.09 11.43
C GLY A 446 -30.33 -3.86 10.54
N LYS A 447 -29.88 -2.69 11.01
CA LYS A 447 -29.92 -1.41 10.30
C LYS A 447 -28.51 -0.97 9.89
N VAL A 448 -28.41 -0.08 8.91
CA VAL A 448 -27.12 0.51 8.52
C VAL A 448 -26.57 1.36 9.67
N ALA A 449 -25.45 0.91 10.24
CA ALA A 449 -24.72 1.63 11.26
C ALA A 449 -23.74 2.62 10.63
N MET A 450 -23.85 3.89 11.04
CA MET A 450 -22.99 4.98 10.62
C MET A 450 -21.90 5.26 11.66
N PHE A 451 -20.65 5.36 11.22
CA PHE A 451 -19.49 5.61 12.07
C PHE A 451 -18.78 6.91 11.67
N LYS A 452 -18.28 7.66 12.66
CA LYS A 452 -17.59 8.93 12.36
C LYS A 452 -16.33 8.65 11.52
N PRO A 453 -16.17 9.31 10.37
CA PRO A 453 -15.03 9.07 9.48
C PRO A 453 -13.69 9.62 9.99
N GLY A 454 -13.67 10.34 11.12
CA GLY A 454 -12.44 10.91 11.69
C GLY A 454 -12.57 11.34 13.15
N GLY A 455 -11.43 11.73 13.74
CA GLY A 455 -11.30 12.16 15.14
C GLY A 455 -11.09 11.01 16.13
N LYS A 456 -10.99 11.32 17.43
CA LYS A 456 -10.66 10.35 18.50
C LYS A 456 -11.63 9.16 18.64
N LYS A 457 -12.82 9.26 18.05
CA LYS A 457 -13.87 8.22 18.07
C LYS A 457 -13.94 7.40 16.78
N ALA A 458 -13.07 7.65 15.81
CA ALA A 458 -12.99 6.87 14.57
C ALA A 458 -12.46 5.46 14.87
N ILE A 459 -13.09 4.45 14.27
CA ILE A 459 -12.68 3.05 14.41
C ILE A 459 -11.66 2.77 13.32
N GLN A 460 -10.39 2.66 13.71
CA GLN A 460 -9.31 2.33 12.79
C GLN A 460 -9.28 0.83 12.53
N VAL A 461 -9.14 0.46 11.27
CA VAL A 461 -9.01 -0.92 10.80
C VAL A 461 -7.68 -1.02 10.05
N THR A 462 -6.80 -1.87 10.54
CA THR A 462 -5.51 -2.14 9.88
C THR A 462 -5.70 -3.13 8.74
N ALA A 463 -5.02 -2.92 7.61
CA ALA A 463 -5.03 -3.89 6.53
C ALA A 463 -4.58 -5.29 7.01
N GLY A 464 -5.16 -6.33 6.40
CA GLY A 464 -4.95 -7.73 6.79
C GLY A 464 -5.74 -8.19 8.02
N THR A 465 -6.35 -7.28 8.79
CA THR A 465 -7.22 -7.67 9.91
C THR A 465 -8.58 -8.15 9.41
N THR A 466 -9.17 -9.11 10.12
CA THR A 466 -10.51 -9.63 9.82
C THR A 466 -11.57 -8.56 10.07
N ILE A 467 -12.39 -8.28 9.06
CA ILE A 467 -13.50 -7.31 9.12
C ILE A 467 -14.87 -8.00 9.17
N GLY A 468 -14.94 -9.27 8.78
CA GLY A 468 -16.13 -10.10 8.76
C GLY A 468 -15.78 -11.47 8.21
N PHE A 469 -16.80 -12.26 7.87
CA PHE A 469 -16.64 -13.59 7.30
C PHE A 469 -17.45 -13.69 6.01
N SER A 470 -17.03 -14.51 5.05
CA SER A 470 -17.76 -14.70 3.79
C SER A 470 -19.15 -15.29 4.03
N GLY A 471 -20.12 -14.82 3.25
CA GLY A 471 -21.49 -15.28 3.27
C GLY A 471 -21.83 -16.02 1.99
N GLU A 472 -23.01 -15.72 1.46
CA GLU A 472 -23.59 -16.38 0.29
C GLU A 472 -24.49 -15.42 -0.50
N LEU A 473 -24.55 -15.60 -1.82
CA LEU A 473 -25.42 -14.84 -2.72
C LEU A 473 -26.00 -15.79 -3.79
N GLY A 474 -27.27 -15.61 -4.12
CA GLY A 474 -27.96 -16.32 -5.19
C GLY A 474 -29.40 -16.66 -4.84
N THR A 475 -30.15 -17.11 -5.84
CA THR A 475 -31.46 -17.76 -5.61
C THR A 475 -31.26 -19.06 -4.82
N GLU A 476 -32.34 -19.66 -4.32
CA GLU A 476 -32.25 -20.91 -3.54
C GLU A 476 -31.55 -22.04 -4.33
N ASP A 477 -31.76 -22.10 -5.65
CA ASP A 477 -31.18 -23.12 -6.53
C ASP A 477 -29.78 -22.78 -7.08
N GLU A 478 -29.38 -21.51 -7.05
CA GLU A 478 -28.11 -21.01 -7.62
C GLU A 478 -27.26 -20.29 -6.57
N ARG A 479 -27.37 -20.70 -5.31
CA ARG A 479 -26.67 -20.06 -4.20
C ARG A 479 -25.19 -20.37 -4.23
N GLU A 480 -24.38 -19.33 -4.26
CA GLU A 480 -22.92 -19.42 -4.26
C GLU A 480 -22.33 -18.87 -2.96
N GLU A 481 -21.30 -19.53 -2.45
CA GLU A 481 -20.50 -19.05 -1.32
C GLU A 481 -19.43 -18.08 -1.83
N LEU A 482 -19.54 -16.81 -1.44
CA LEU A 482 -18.68 -15.75 -1.96
C LEU A 482 -18.63 -14.52 -1.05
N VAL A 483 -17.75 -13.59 -1.42
CA VAL A 483 -17.79 -12.20 -0.96
C VAL A 483 -17.70 -11.29 -2.18
N HIS A 484 -18.45 -10.20 -2.21
CA HIS A 484 -18.32 -9.15 -3.21
C HIS A 484 -17.41 -8.05 -2.66
N VAL A 485 -16.38 -7.66 -3.42
CA VAL A 485 -15.44 -6.61 -3.02
C VAL A 485 -15.38 -5.53 -4.09
N GLU A 486 -15.47 -4.28 -3.67
CA GLU A 486 -15.52 -3.13 -4.56
C GLU A 486 -14.60 -2.02 -4.05
N ILE A 487 -13.88 -1.37 -4.97
CA ILE A 487 -13.10 -0.15 -4.70
C ILE A 487 -13.71 1.00 -5.49
N PHE A 488 -14.09 2.08 -4.79
CA PHE A 488 -14.78 3.20 -5.41
C PHE A 488 -14.38 4.57 -4.84
N THR A 489 -14.67 5.62 -5.60
CA THR A 489 -14.42 7.03 -5.23
C THR A 489 -15.35 7.98 -5.97
N ASP A 490 -15.47 9.22 -5.50
CA ASP A 490 -16.10 10.31 -6.24
C ASP A 490 -15.13 10.99 -7.23
N SER A 491 -15.59 12.04 -7.92
CA SER A 491 -14.83 12.79 -8.93
C SER A 491 -13.52 13.41 -8.44
N GLN A 492 -13.34 13.64 -7.13
CA GLN A 492 -12.17 14.33 -6.58
C GLN A 492 -10.89 13.53 -6.77
N TRP A 493 -10.98 12.20 -6.92
CA TRP A 493 -9.82 11.33 -7.14
C TRP A 493 -8.99 11.77 -8.35
N THR A 494 -9.65 12.23 -9.43
CA THR A 494 -8.97 12.66 -10.65
C THR A 494 -8.00 13.80 -10.37
N GLN A 495 -8.35 14.71 -9.47
CA GLN A 495 -7.49 15.81 -9.06
C GLN A 495 -6.33 15.31 -8.19
N ALA A 496 -6.60 14.35 -7.30
CA ALA A 496 -5.60 13.75 -6.41
C ALA A 496 -4.53 12.94 -7.17
N VAL A 497 -4.91 12.20 -8.21
CA VAL A 497 -3.98 11.34 -8.98
C VAL A 497 -3.36 11.99 -10.22
N SER A 498 -3.75 13.23 -10.53
CA SER A 498 -3.20 13.98 -11.67
C SER A 498 -1.75 14.41 -11.43
N GLY A 499 -1.37 14.69 -10.18
CA GLY A 499 0.02 14.90 -9.78
C GLY A 499 0.85 13.62 -9.95
N GLY A 500 2.12 13.73 -10.32
CA GLY A 500 3.06 12.59 -10.35
C GLY A 500 2.85 11.52 -11.45
N GLY A 501 1.84 11.67 -12.33
CA GLY A 501 1.59 10.70 -13.40
C GLY A 501 0.94 9.39 -12.93
N HIS A 502 0.37 9.35 -11.73
CA HIS A 502 -0.26 8.14 -11.18
C HIS A 502 -1.52 7.70 -11.93
N ARG A 503 -2.21 8.62 -12.60
CA ARG A 503 -3.35 8.31 -13.50
C ARG A 503 -2.99 7.35 -14.64
N ARG A 504 -1.73 7.32 -15.09
CA ARG A 504 -1.29 6.52 -16.25
C ARG A 504 -1.39 5.00 -16.06
N TYR A 505 -1.71 4.54 -14.85
CA TYR A 505 -1.85 3.10 -14.54
C TYR A 505 -3.31 2.62 -14.65
N PHE A 506 -4.22 3.52 -15.02
CA PHE A 506 -5.62 3.22 -15.23
C PHE A 506 -6.04 3.57 -16.66
N GLU A 507 -6.86 2.70 -17.23
CA GLU A 507 -7.51 2.89 -18.51
C GLU A 507 -8.83 3.65 -18.29
N MET A 508 -8.91 4.89 -18.76
CA MET A 508 -10.11 5.70 -18.55
C MET A 508 -11.19 5.32 -19.56
N VAL A 509 -12.24 4.66 -19.07
CA VAL A 509 -13.38 4.30 -19.91
C VAL A 509 -14.34 5.49 -20.03
N SER A 510 -14.96 5.65 -21.20
CA SER A 510 -15.98 6.68 -21.45
C SER A 510 -17.09 6.61 -20.40
N GLU A 511 -17.45 7.75 -19.83
CA GLU A 511 -18.47 7.82 -18.77
C GLU A 511 -19.84 7.34 -19.27
N ASP A 512 -20.52 6.54 -18.44
CA ASP A 512 -21.89 6.12 -18.66
C ASP A 512 -22.76 6.67 -17.52
N LEU A 513 -23.10 7.95 -17.64
CA LEU A 513 -23.78 8.74 -16.59
C LEU A 513 -25.30 8.51 -16.55
N GLU A 514 -25.81 7.56 -17.35
CA GLU A 514 -27.20 7.16 -17.25
C GLU A 514 -27.43 6.47 -15.90
N ARG A 515 -28.65 6.60 -15.34
CA ARG A 515 -29.06 5.87 -14.14
C ARG A 515 -29.38 4.39 -14.42
N SER A 516 -28.98 3.88 -15.58
CA SER A 516 -29.14 2.49 -16.00
C SER A 516 -27.85 1.73 -15.71
N LEU A 517 -27.96 0.49 -15.24
CA LEU A 517 -26.81 -0.39 -15.08
C LEU A 517 -26.34 -1.00 -16.40
N LEU A 518 -27.05 -0.85 -17.51
CA LEU A 518 -26.63 -1.48 -18.78
C LEU A 518 -25.36 -0.82 -19.34
N VAL A 519 -24.36 -1.62 -19.70
CA VAL A 519 -23.12 -1.14 -20.32
C VAL A 519 -23.37 -0.70 -21.77
N ARG A 520 -23.18 0.60 -22.05
CA ARG A 520 -23.36 1.18 -23.40
C ARG A 520 -22.07 1.60 -24.09
N SER A 521 -20.96 1.59 -23.37
CA SER A 521 -19.68 2.06 -23.92
C SER A 521 -19.29 1.23 -25.14
N LYS A 522 -19.27 1.87 -26.33
CA LYS A 522 -18.85 1.21 -27.57
C LYS A 522 -17.42 0.68 -27.48
N ARG A 523 -16.55 1.39 -26.75
CA ARG A 523 -15.16 0.97 -26.50
C ARG A 523 -15.15 -0.35 -25.73
N VAL A 524 -15.90 -0.43 -24.64
CA VAL A 524 -16.01 -1.66 -23.83
C VAL A 524 -16.63 -2.80 -24.63
N LEU A 525 -17.74 -2.56 -25.33
CA LEU A 525 -18.41 -3.59 -26.12
C LEU A 525 -17.55 -4.11 -27.30
N ALA A 526 -16.63 -3.30 -27.82
CA ALA A 526 -15.71 -3.72 -28.88
C ALA A 526 -14.65 -4.73 -28.39
N ASP A 527 -14.25 -4.66 -27.12
CA ASP A 527 -13.25 -5.56 -26.53
C ASP A 527 -13.76 -7.01 -26.43
N PHE A 528 -15.06 -7.23 -26.31
CA PHE A 528 -15.68 -8.56 -26.35
C PHE A 528 -15.75 -9.18 -27.75
N ARG A 529 -15.54 -8.38 -28.82
CA ARG A 529 -15.65 -8.83 -30.23
C ARG A 529 -14.47 -8.34 -31.08
N PRO A 530 -13.23 -8.79 -30.80
CA PRO A 530 -12.04 -8.30 -31.51
C PRO A 530 -12.09 -8.63 -33.01
N GLY A 531 -11.86 -7.63 -33.88
CA GLY A 531 -11.77 -7.82 -35.34
C GLY A 531 -13.09 -7.76 -36.11
N ALA A 532 -14.21 -7.51 -35.43
CA ALA A 532 -15.49 -7.28 -36.10
C ALA A 532 -15.44 -5.95 -36.89
N ARG A 533 -15.25 -6.01 -38.22
CA ARG A 533 -15.33 -4.83 -39.10
C ARG A 533 -16.67 -4.14 -38.87
N LEU A 534 -16.67 -2.87 -38.46
CA LEU A 534 -17.83 -1.97 -38.35
C LEU A 534 -18.48 -1.65 -39.72
N ARG A 535 -18.60 -2.63 -40.61
CA ARG A 535 -19.26 -2.55 -41.92
C ARG A 535 -19.95 -3.87 -42.23
N GLY A 536 -21.26 -3.90 -42.04
CA GLY A 536 -22.14 -4.95 -42.56
C GLY A 536 -23.25 -5.32 -41.59
N ARG A 537 -24.45 -5.58 -42.14
CA ARG A 537 -25.77 -5.73 -41.49
C ARG A 537 -25.93 -6.89 -40.48
N GLY A 538 -24.84 -7.38 -39.87
CA GLY A 538 -24.83 -8.38 -38.80
C GLY A 538 -24.33 -7.87 -37.44
N LEU A 539 -23.95 -6.58 -37.34
CA LEU A 539 -23.24 -5.98 -36.21
C LEU A 539 -24.01 -4.90 -35.43
N ASP A 540 -25.33 -4.79 -35.64
CA ASP A 540 -26.17 -3.78 -34.94
C ASP A 540 -26.55 -4.19 -33.50
N ARG A 541 -26.17 -5.40 -33.05
CA ARG A 541 -26.44 -5.83 -31.67
C ARG A 541 -25.52 -5.09 -30.69
N ARG A 542 -26.06 -4.03 -30.08
CA ARG A 542 -25.53 -3.35 -28.88
C ARG A 542 -25.58 -4.23 -27.62
N ILE A 543 -25.99 -5.49 -27.77
CA ILE A 543 -26.16 -6.46 -26.71
C ILE A 543 -25.23 -7.65 -26.95
N LEU A 544 -24.51 -8.03 -25.89
CA LEU A 544 -23.73 -9.26 -25.75
C LEU A 544 -24.64 -10.30 -25.11
N ASP A 545 -24.60 -11.54 -25.59
CA ASP A 545 -25.20 -12.63 -24.83
C ASP A 545 -24.29 -13.08 -23.68
N GLU A 546 -24.86 -13.89 -22.79
CA GLU A 546 -24.18 -14.35 -21.58
C GLU A 546 -22.91 -15.17 -21.89
N ASP A 547 -22.99 -16.04 -22.91
CA ASP A 547 -21.87 -16.89 -23.31
C ASP A 547 -20.73 -16.05 -23.90
N GLU A 548 -21.04 -15.03 -24.72
CA GLU A 548 -20.04 -14.06 -25.23
C GLU A 548 -19.28 -13.36 -24.08
N ILE A 549 -19.98 -12.98 -23.01
CA ILE A 549 -19.37 -12.32 -21.85
C ILE A 549 -18.50 -13.32 -21.08
N MET A 550 -19.04 -14.52 -20.80
CA MET A 550 -18.33 -15.52 -20.01
C MET A 550 -17.11 -16.07 -20.74
N ASP A 551 -17.21 -16.34 -22.04
CA ASP A 551 -16.11 -16.84 -22.85
C ASP A 551 -14.98 -15.81 -22.95
N PHE A 552 -15.29 -14.51 -22.95
CA PHE A 552 -14.27 -13.46 -22.91
C PHE A 552 -13.42 -13.55 -21.63
N TYR A 553 -14.05 -13.68 -20.46
CA TYR A 553 -13.34 -13.75 -19.18
C TYR A 553 -12.65 -15.10 -18.94
N ASP A 554 -13.22 -16.19 -19.45
CA ASP A 554 -12.68 -17.55 -19.32
C ASP A 554 -11.48 -17.80 -20.27
N SER A 555 -11.24 -16.90 -21.23
CA SER A 555 -10.15 -17.00 -22.20
C SER A 555 -8.76 -16.65 -21.62
N GLU A 556 -7.69 -17.05 -22.31
CA GLU A 556 -6.33 -16.67 -21.91
C GLU A 556 -6.18 -15.13 -21.86
N PRO A 557 -5.51 -14.56 -20.83
CA PRO A 557 -5.46 -13.10 -20.63
C PRO A 557 -4.76 -12.32 -21.76
N GLY A 558 -5.53 -11.93 -22.78
CA GLY A 558 -5.09 -11.06 -23.87
C GLY A 558 -5.13 -9.55 -23.51
N PRO A 559 -4.67 -8.67 -24.41
CA PRO A 559 -4.60 -7.23 -24.17
C PRO A 559 -5.93 -6.57 -23.79
N ALA A 560 -7.06 -7.08 -24.32
CA ALA A 560 -8.40 -6.57 -24.01
C ALA A 560 -8.80 -6.83 -22.55
N LEU A 561 -8.59 -8.05 -22.06
CA LEU A 561 -8.87 -8.40 -20.66
C LEU A 561 -7.96 -7.60 -19.71
N GLN A 562 -6.69 -7.41 -20.06
CA GLN A 562 -5.77 -6.59 -19.26
C GLN A 562 -6.22 -5.11 -19.18
N ARG A 563 -6.76 -4.55 -20.27
CA ARG A 563 -7.38 -3.22 -20.25
C ARG A 563 -8.61 -3.18 -19.34
N MET A 564 -9.46 -4.21 -19.35
CA MET A 564 -10.62 -4.28 -18.46
C MET A 564 -10.22 -4.32 -16.99
N ARG A 565 -9.20 -5.12 -16.63
CA ARG A 565 -8.65 -5.16 -15.27
C ARG A 565 -8.09 -3.79 -14.84
N ALA A 566 -7.50 -3.03 -15.77
CA ALA A 566 -6.99 -1.69 -15.52
C ALA A 566 -8.03 -0.56 -15.65
N ALA A 567 -9.27 -0.86 -16.01
CA ALA A 567 -10.28 0.14 -16.32
C ALA A 567 -10.69 0.92 -15.07
N ALA A 568 -10.71 2.24 -15.17
CA ALA A 568 -11.42 3.14 -14.27
C ALA A 568 -12.76 3.49 -14.93
N THR A 569 -13.84 2.93 -14.40
CA THR A 569 -15.19 3.07 -14.97
C THR A 569 -16.01 4.05 -14.15
N ARG A 570 -16.87 4.85 -14.80
CA ARG A 570 -17.72 5.83 -14.14
C ARG A 570 -19.17 5.63 -14.53
N HIS A 571 -19.95 5.11 -13.59
CA HIS A 571 -21.36 4.74 -13.78
C HIS A 571 -22.13 4.82 -12.46
N VAL A 572 -23.45 4.59 -12.51
CA VAL A 572 -24.28 4.48 -11.29
C VAL A 572 -23.90 3.20 -10.52
N SER A 573 -23.71 3.33 -9.21
CA SER A 573 -23.45 2.20 -8.31
C SER A 573 -24.69 1.30 -8.21
N GLU A 574 -24.51 -0.02 -8.27
CA GLU A 574 -25.61 -0.99 -8.16
C GLU A 574 -26.30 -0.97 -6.78
N TRP A 575 -25.58 -0.49 -5.76
CA TRP A 575 -26.08 -0.31 -4.39
C TRP A 575 -26.82 1.01 -4.15
N SER A 576 -26.97 1.84 -5.20
CA SER A 576 -27.52 3.18 -5.10
C SER A 576 -29.05 3.21 -5.19
N ASP A 577 -29.67 4.07 -4.39
CA ASP A 577 -31.09 4.39 -4.51
C ASP A 577 -31.46 5.15 -5.79
N GLN A 578 -30.46 5.63 -6.55
CA GLN A 578 -30.63 6.36 -7.80
C GLN A 578 -30.68 5.45 -9.03
N VAL A 579 -30.53 4.13 -8.89
CA VAL A 579 -30.66 3.20 -10.03
C VAL A 579 -32.09 3.25 -10.56
N ASP A 580 -32.23 3.57 -11.84
CA ASP A 580 -33.50 3.51 -12.55
C ASP A 580 -33.78 2.06 -12.97
N TRP A 581 -34.23 1.27 -11.99
CA TRP A 581 -34.59 -0.14 -12.20
C TRP A 581 -35.67 -0.31 -13.27
N PHE A 582 -36.52 0.70 -13.47
CA PHE A 582 -37.55 0.67 -14.51
C PHE A 582 -36.93 0.75 -15.92
N ARG A 583 -35.96 1.66 -16.11
CA ARG A 583 -35.20 1.74 -17.36
C ARG A 583 -34.31 0.51 -17.55
N ALA A 584 -33.67 0.00 -16.50
CA ALA A 584 -32.83 -1.19 -16.59
C ALA A 584 -33.61 -2.47 -16.98
N LEU A 585 -34.87 -2.63 -16.53
CA LEU A 585 -35.68 -3.83 -16.76
C LEU A 585 -36.53 -3.80 -18.04
N PHE A 586 -36.94 -2.62 -18.53
CA PHE A 586 -37.89 -2.49 -19.66
C PHE A 586 -37.30 -1.84 -20.91
N GLU A 587 -35.98 -1.74 -20.99
CA GLU A 587 -35.30 -1.22 -22.16
C GLU A 587 -35.44 -2.17 -23.36
N ASP A 588 -35.99 -1.64 -24.47
CA ASP A 588 -36.13 -2.38 -25.73
C ASP A 588 -34.78 -2.30 -26.48
N PRO A 589 -34.11 -3.44 -26.75
CA PRO A 589 -32.80 -3.52 -27.38
C PRO A 589 -32.64 -2.71 -28.67
N ASP A 590 -33.71 -2.62 -29.48
CA ASP A 590 -33.69 -2.02 -30.81
C ASP A 590 -34.20 -0.57 -30.81
N LYS A 591 -34.91 -0.15 -29.75
CA LYS A 591 -35.60 1.16 -29.69
C LYS A 591 -35.09 2.08 -28.59
N GLY A 592 -34.11 1.63 -27.79
CA GLY A 592 -33.53 2.40 -26.68
C GLY A 592 -34.54 2.70 -25.58
N SER A 593 -34.19 3.58 -24.65
CA SER A 593 -35.02 3.87 -23.48
C SER A 593 -36.28 4.68 -23.84
N PRO A 594 -37.42 4.48 -23.15
CA PRO A 594 -38.60 5.32 -23.33
C PRO A 594 -38.27 6.78 -22.99
N LYS A 595 -38.57 7.72 -23.89
CA LYS A 595 -38.22 9.14 -23.70
C LYS A 595 -39.17 9.90 -22.77
N ASN A 596 -40.37 9.34 -22.53
CA ASN A 596 -41.39 9.92 -21.65
C ASN A 596 -42.42 8.88 -21.20
N TRP A 597 -43.25 9.25 -20.22
CA TRP A 597 -44.32 8.41 -19.67
C TRP A 597 -45.40 8.01 -20.70
N GLY A 598 -45.56 8.78 -21.77
CA GLY A 598 -46.47 8.45 -22.88
C GLY A 598 -45.97 7.28 -23.72
N GLU A 599 -44.66 7.23 -23.97
CA GLU A 599 -43.99 6.14 -24.70
C GLU A 599 -43.93 4.87 -23.84
N VAL A 600 -43.74 5.02 -22.53
CA VAL A 600 -43.91 3.93 -21.55
C VAL A 600 -45.31 3.32 -21.65
N LYS A 601 -46.37 4.15 -21.59
CA LYS A 601 -47.76 3.68 -21.77
C LYS A 601 -48.02 3.06 -23.15
N SER A 602 -47.26 3.44 -24.17
CA SER A 602 -47.38 2.93 -25.55
C SER A 602 -46.68 1.57 -25.71
N ARG A 603 -45.48 1.40 -25.14
CA ARG A 603 -44.73 0.13 -25.12
C ARG A 603 -45.36 -0.90 -24.20
N LEU A 604 -45.88 -0.46 -23.05
CA LEU A 604 -46.85 -1.25 -22.28
C LEU A 604 -48.00 -1.65 -23.21
N ARG A 605 -48.61 -0.71 -23.96
CA ARG A 605 -49.74 -1.03 -24.86
C ARG A 605 -49.41 -2.06 -25.94
N SER A 606 -48.20 -2.06 -26.50
CA SER A 606 -47.78 -3.06 -27.50
C SER A 606 -47.45 -4.43 -26.91
N LEU A 607 -46.95 -4.50 -25.68
CA LEU A 607 -46.82 -5.74 -24.90
C LEU A 607 -48.18 -6.24 -24.35
N MET A 608 -49.20 -5.37 -24.29
CA MET A 608 -50.54 -5.57 -23.73
C MET A 608 -51.58 -6.17 -24.70
N ARG A 609 -51.25 -7.27 -25.38
CA ARG A 609 -52.29 -8.20 -25.90
C ARG A 609 -52.28 -9.49 -25.06
N GLY A 610 -53.21 -9.60 -24.11
CA GLY A 610 -53.51 -10.84 -23.35
C GLY A 610 -53.20 -10.80 -21.83
N PRO A 611 -53.39 -11.93 -21.11
CA PRO A 611 -53.42 -12.04 -19.63
C PRO A 611 -52.06 -11.79 -18.92
N LYS A 612 -51.10 -11.15 -19.58
CA LYS A 612 -49.73 -10.89 -19.11
C LYS A 612 -49.59 -9.67 -18.20
N ARG A 613 -50.67 -8.88 -17.98
CA ARG A 613 -50.69 -7.67 -17.14
C ARG A 613 -50.23 -7.92 -15.70
N LEU A 614 -50.75 -8.97 -15.05
CA LEU A 614 -50.34 -9.32 -13.68
C LEU A 614 -48.91 -9.88 -13.60
N LYS A 615 -48.37 -10.47 -14.67
CA LYS A 615 -47.04 -11.10 -14.65
C LYS A 615 -45.88 -10.10 -14.75
N ALA A 616 -46.04 -9.01 -15.51
CA ALA A 616 -44.99 -8.00 -15.67
C ALA A 616 -44.90 -7.04 -14.47
N GLU A 617 -46.05 -6.61 -13.93
CA GLU A 617 -46.13 -5.77 -12.72
C GLU A 617 -45.62 -6.55 -11.49
N SER A 618 -45.94 -7.84 -11.38
CA SER A 618 -45.37 -8.71 -10.35
C SER A 618 -43.90 -9.06 -10.57
N ALA A 619 -43.38 -9.08 -11.81
CA ALA A 619 -41.96 -9.29 -12.05
C ALA A 619 -41.12 -8.07 -11.62
N TYR A 620 -41.60 -6.86 -11.91
CA TYR A 620 -40.96 -5.62 -11.45
C TYR A 620 -40.96 -5.49 -9.93
N LEU A 621 -42.10 -5.73 -9.28
CA LEU A 621 -42.19 -5.71 -7.82
C LEU A 621 -41.29 -6.78 -7.19
N ARG A 622 -41.19 -7.97 -7.80
CA ARG A 622 -40.26 -9.03 -7.33
C ARG A 622 -38.80 -8.61 -7.44
N VAL A 623 -38.35 -8.04 -8.55
CA VAL A 623 -36.97 -7.56 -8.69
C VAL A 623 -36.68 -6.45 -7.68
N LEU A 624 -37.62 -5.52 -7.46
CA LEU A 624 -37.47 -4.50 -6.42
C LEU A 624 -37.41 -5.12 -5.01
N GLU A 625 -38.31 -6.03 -4.67
CA GLU A 625 -38.32 -6.73 -3.37
C GLU A 625 -37.01 -7.51 -3.12
N GLU A 626 -36.43 -8.08 -4.16
CA GLU A 626 -35.16 -8.81 -4.09
C GLU A 626 -33.94 -7.89 -3.97
N MET A 627 -33.97 -6.70 -4.60
CA MET A 627 -32.82 -5.78 -4.65
C MET A 627 -32.83 -4.72 -3.54
N ILE A 628 -34.01 -4.26 -3.08
CA ILE A 628 -34.15 -3.26 -2.01
C ILE A 628 -33.31 -3.59 -0.77
N PRO A 629 -33.25 -4.85 -0.29
CA PRO A 629 -32.44 -5.20 0.87
C PRO A 629 -30.94 -4.92 0.74
N PHE A 630 -30.42 -4.75 -0.48
CA PHE A 630 -29.01 -4.48 -0.77
C PHE A 630 -28.72 -2.98 -0.95
N ILE A 631 -29.75 -2.14 -1.07
CA ILE A 631 -29.59 -0.70 -1.26
C ILE A 631 -29.20 -0.04 0.06
N TRP A 632 -27.93 0.36 0.15
CA TRP A 632 -27.39 1.11 1.26
C TRP A 632 -26.94 2.52 0.87
N LEU A 633 -26.57 2.73 -0.40
CA LEU A 633 -25.95 3.97 -0.86
C LEU A 633 -27.01 5.01 -1.24
N THR A 634 -27.43 5.79 -0.25
CA THR A 634 -28.32 6.96 -0.39
C THR A 634 -27.57 8.28 -0.30
N GLU A 635 -28.25 9.39 -0.60
CA GLU A 635 -27.72 10.74 -0.38
C GLU A 635 -27.24 10.96 1.08
N ASP A 636 -27.96 10.43 2.08
CA ASP A 636 -27.59 10.56 3.49
C ASP A 636 -26.29 9.79 3.81
N THR A 637 -26.18 8.55 3.35
CA THR A 637 -24.95 7.75 3.54
C THR A 637 -23.76 8.34 2.77
N ALA A 638 -23.98 8.81 1.55
CA ALA A 638 -22.96 9.47 0.75
C ALA A 638 -22.44 10.74 1.45
N LYS A 639 -23.35 11.54 2.03
CA LYS A 639 -23.00 12.74 2.80
C LYS A 639 -22.19 12.38 4.03
N HIS A 640 -22.63 11.36 4.76
CA HIS A 640 -22.00 10.89 5.99
C HIS A 640 -20.56 10.42 5.77
N ILE A 641 -20.32 9.61 4.74
CA ILE A 641 -18.98 9.08 4.46
C ILE A 641 -18.05 10.12 3.81
N GLY A 642 -18.63 11.16 3.20
CA GLY A 642 -17.92 12.30 2.61
C GLY A 642 -17.67 12.16 1.11
N LEU A 643 -18.64 11.63 0.36
CA LEU A 643 -18.68 11.66 -1.11
C LEU A 643 -19.24 13.00 -1.61
N GLU A 644 -18.74 13.49 -2.75
CA GLU A 644 -19.22 14.72 -3.40
C GLU A 644 -20.71 14.65 -3.81
N GLN A 645 -21.45 15.76 -3.61
CA GLN A 645 -22.92 15.81 -3.70
C GLN A 645 -23.48 16.89 -4.64
N LYS A 646 -23.32 16.77 -5.97
CA LYS A 646 -23.89 17.78 -6.89
C LYS A 646 -24.55 17.23 -8.15
N PRO A 647 -25.90 17.31 -8.23
CA PRO A 647 -26.84 16.66 -7.30
C PRO A 647 -26.53 15.16 -7.14
N TRP A 648 -26.99 14.51 -6.06
CA TRP A 648 -26.76 13.07 -5.87
C TRP A 648 -27.39 12.26 -7.01
N LYS A 649 -26.55 11.51 -7.72
CA LYS A 649 -26.95 10.66 -8.86
C LYS A 649 -26.53 9.21 -8.68
N GLY A 650 -25.88 8.87 -7.57
CA GLY A 650 -25.33 7.53 -7.37
C GLY A 650 -24.15 7.18 -8.27
N VAL A 651 -23.59 8.16 -9.00
CA VAL A 651 -22.53 7.92 -9.98
C VAL A 651 -21.16 8.06 -9.31
N LEU A 652 -20.36 7.00 -9.38
CA LEU A 652 -19.05 6.90 -8.78
C LEU A 652 -18.04 6.38 -9.79
N TYR A 653 -16.75 6.51 -9.46
CA TYR A 653 -15.69 5.79 -10.14
C TYR A 653 -15.46 4.46 -9.43
N HIS A 654 -15.35 3.39 -10.21
CA HIS A 654 -15.10 2.03 -9.76
C HIS A 654 -13.80 1.50 -10.36
N PHE A 655 -13.16 0.56 -9.65
CA PHE A 655 -11.89 -0.05 -10.05
C PHE A 655 -11.87 -1.54 -9.73
N HIS A 656 -11.15 -2.31 -10.53
CA HIS A 656 -10.88 -3.71 -10.19
C HIS A 656 -10.09 -3.78 -8.86
N PRO A 657 -10.58 -4.48 -7.81
CA PRO A 657 -9.94 -4.49 -6.50
C PRO A 657 -8.48 -4.96 -6.51
N VAL A 658 -8.19 -6.07 -7.22
CA VAL A 658 -6.83 -6.63 -7.34
C VAL A 658 -5.87 -5.71 -8.11
N HIS A 659 -6.31 -5.10 -9.21
CA HIS A 659 -5.47 -4.13 -9.95
C HIS A 659 -5.21 -2.87 -9.13
N PHE A 660 -6.22 -2.37 -8.42
CA PHE A 660 -6.07 -1.23 -7.51
C PHE A 660 -5.12 -1.57 -6.36
N LEU A 661 -5.19 -2.79 -5.80
CA LEU A 661 -4.26 -3.30 -4.80
C LEU A 661 -2.82 -3.28 -5.31
N TRP A 662 -2.58 -3.78 -6.52
CA TRP A 662 -1.26 -3.71 -7.17
C TRP A 662 -0.78 -2.27 -7.29
N TRP A 663 -1.62 -1.39 -7.82
CA TRP A 663 -1.30 0.02 -8.01
C TRP A 663 -0.97 0.71 -6.68
N ARG A 664 -1.78 0.51 -5.63
CA ARG A 664 -1.48 1.04 -4.29
C ARG A 664 -0.16 0.46 -3.78
N THR A 665 0.06 -0.84 -3.91
CA THR A 665 1.23 -1.52 -3.34
C THR A 665 2.54 -1.07 -3.98
N PHE A 666 2.56 -0.87 -5.30
CA PHE A 666 3.83 -0.66 -6.04
C PHE A 666 3.97 0.71 -6.69
N LYS A 667 2.88 1.47 -6.85
CA LYS A 667 2.86 2.70 -7.68
C LYS A 667 2.47 3.95 -6.90
N ILE A 668 1.78 3.81 -5.77
CA ILE A 668 1.67 4.89 -4.77
C ILE A 668 2.86 4.72 -3.82
N LYS A 669 3.94 5.46 -4.07
CA LYS A 669 5.09 5.50 -3.17
C LYS A 669 4.62 6.13 -1.86
N ASN A 670 4.58 5.35 -0.79
CA ASN A 670 4.28 5.87 0.53
C ASN A 670 5.44 6.75 1.03
N ASP A 671 5.06 7.87 1.64
CA ASP A 671 5.85 8.86 2.38
C ASP A 671 7.07 9.46 1.64
N ARG A 672 6.87 10.75 1.35
CA ARG A 672 7.71 11.70 0.63
C ARG A 672 9.18 11.34 0.47
N PRO A 673 9.69 11.88 -0.62
CA PRO A 673 10.84 12.73 -0.45
C PRO A 673 10.77 13.98 -1.27
N VAL A 674 11.31 14.99 -0.62
CA VAL A 674 11.74 16.24 -1.21
C VAL A 674 12.58 15.91 -2.45
N ILE A 675 12.12 16.40 -3.60
CA ILE A 675 12.91 16.40 -4.83
C ILE A 675 14.04 17.40 -4.61
N TYR A 676 15.24 16.90 -4.36
CA TYR A 676 16.43 17.75 -4.18
C TYR A 676 17.03 18.09 -5.55
N LYS A 677 17.50 19.34 -5.74
CA LYS A 677 18.13 19.74 -7.01
C LYS A 677 19.42 18.96 -7.23
N SER A 678 19.68 18.51 -8.45
CA SER A 678 20.94 17.81 -8.79
C SER A 678 22.14 18.74 -8.57
N MET A 679 23.15 18.25 -7.86
CA MET A 679 24.41 18.97 -7.74
C MET A 679 25.09 18.99 -9.12
N SER A 680 25.52 20.17 -9.58
CA SER A 680 26.16 20.29 -10.90
C SER A 680 27.42 19.41 -10.99
N ARG A 681 27.72 18.86 -12.17
CA ARG A 681 28.92 18.04 -12.41
C ARG A 681 30.22 18.74 -11.95
N LYS A 682 30.30 20.07 -12.15
CA LYS A 682 31.45 20.89 -11.74
C LYS A 682 31.60 20.92 -10.21
N ARG A 683 30.51 21.10 -9.47
CA ARG A 683 30.51 21.14 -8.00
C ARG A 683 30.82 19.76 -7.41
N LEU A 684 30.28 18.70 -8.01
CA LEU A 684 30.62 17.31 -7.63
C LEU A 684 32.12 17.01 -7.80
N ALA A 685 32.73 17.43 -8.91
CA ALA A 685 34.17 17.26 -9.14
C ALA A 685 35.03 18.04 -8.13
N GLN A 686 34.58 19.25 -7.74
CA GLN A 686 35.26 20.05 -6.71
C GLN A 686 35.20 19.37 -5.33
N LEU A 687 34.05 18.83 -4.95
CA LEU A 687 33.87 18.09 -3.69
C LEU A 687 34.73 16.85 -3.62
N LYS A 688 34.74 16.01 -4.66
CA LYS A 688 35.64 14.84 -4.72
C LYS A 688 37.11 15.24 -4.55
N ARG A 689 37.54 16.34 -5.17
CA ARG A 689 38.92 16.84 -5.00
C ARG A 689 39.19 17.33 -3.58
N LYS A 690 38.20 17.90 -2.90
CA LYS A 690 38.29 18.36 -1.51
C LYS A 690 38.39 17.17 -0.56
N GLU A 691 37.47 16.21 -0.65
CA GLU A 691 37.45 14.99 0.19
C GLU A 691 38.76 14.20 0.05
N ARG A 692 39.24 14.00 -1.18
CA ARG A 692 40.52 13.31 -1.44
C ARG A 692 41.70 14.02 -0.77
N LYS A 693 41.75 15.36 -0.81
CA LYS A 693 42.81 16.14 -0.17
C LYS A 693 42.75 16.01 1.36
N GLU A 694 41.55 16.07 1.94
CA GLU A 694 41.37 15.90 3.39
C GLU A 694 41.77 14.50 3.85
N GLN A 695 41.45 13.46 3.08
CA GLN A 695 41.91 12.10 3.37
C GLN A 695 43.42 11.96 3.26
N GLU A 696 44.04 12.53 2.22
CA GLU A 696 45.50 12.53 2.06
C GLU A 696 46.18 13.27 3.23
N GLU A 697 45.60 14.38 3.69
CA GLU A 697 46.11 15.12 4.84
C GLU A 697 45.96 14.33 6.15
N LYS A 698 44.83 13.64 6.37
CA LYS A 698 44.63 12.73 7.50
C LYS A 698 45.62 11.55 7.47
N ARG A 699 45.89 10.99 6.28
CA ARG A 699 46.94 9.96 6.09
C ARG A 699 48.31 10.51 6.48
N ARG A 700 48.68 11.70 6.01
CA ARG A 700 49.95 12.36 6.39
C ARG A 700 50.07 12.65 7.88
N ARG A 701 48.95 12.86 8.58
CA ARG A 701 48.91 13.05 10.04
C ARG A 701 48.95 11.74 10.84
N GLY A 702 49.01 10.58 10.18
CA GLY A 702 48.98 9.26 10.84
C GLY A 702 47.63 8.95 11.48
N GLU A 703 46.56 9.64 11.08
CA GLU A 703 45.20 9.43 11.57
C GLU A 703 44.49 8.30 10.79
N LEU A 704 45.15 7.75 9.75
CA LEU A 704 44.71 6.63 8.93
C LEU A 704 45.89 5.63 8.80
N ASP A 705 45.65 4.35 9.04
CA ASP A 705 46.69 3.31 9.08
C ASP A 705 47.20 2.95 7.67
N GLU A 706 48.53 2.85 7.48
CA GLU A 706 49.19 2.68 6.18
C GLU A 706 49.22 1.22 5.68
N ASN A 707 48.92 0.23 6.54
CA ASN A 707 49.21 -1.18 6.30
C ASN A 707 48.00 -2.09 5.99
N MET A 708 47.00 -1.61 5.24
CA MET A 708 46.03 -2.51 4.60
C MET A 708 45.67 -2.05 3.19
N HIS A 709 46.48 -2.53 2.23
CA HIS A 709 45.98 -2.74 0.87
C HIS A 709 44.94 -3.85 0.90
N GLY A 710 43.67 -3.44 0.78
CA GLY A 710 42.51 -4.28 0.52
C GLY A 710 41.42 -3.41 -0.11
N GLU A 711 41.60 -3.10 -1.40
CA GLU A 711 40.55 -2.58 -2.30
C GLU A 711 39.88 -1.23 -1.96
N GLU A 712 40.58 -0.24 -1.41
CA GLU A 712 40.28 1.16 -1.79
C GLU A 712 40.82 1.38 -3.21
N ILE A 713 40.03 0.96 -4.21
CA ILE A 713 40.38 0.95 -5.63
C ILE A 713 40.88 2.32 -6.07
N GLU A 714 42.09 2.34 -6.63
CA GLU A 714 42.65 3.41 -7.45
C GLU A 714 41.60 3.94 -8.44
N LEU A 715 41.10 5.15 -8.19
CA LEU A 715 40.32 5.93 -9.15
C LEU A 715 41.30 6.79 -9.94
N PHE A 716 41.71 6.32 -11.12
CA PHE A 716 42.38 7.16 -12.12
C PHE A 716 41.64 7.18 -13.46
N GLU A 717 41.59 8.41 -13.96
CA GLU A 717 41.24 8.94 -15.29
C GLU A 717 39.83 8.71 -15.86
N ILE A 718 39.05 9.80 -15.82
CA ILE A 718 37.92 10.03 -16.72
C ILE A 718 38.52 10.38 -18.08
N ASP A 719 38.35 9.49 -19.06
CA ASP A 719 38.50 9.84 -20.46
C ASP A 719 37.46 10.93 -20.78
N SER A 720 37.94 12.12 -21.15
CA SER A 720 37.13 13.28 -21.50
C SER A 720 36.57 13.15 -22.91
N GLY A 721 35.86 12.06 -23.19
CA GLY A 721 35.12 11.86 -24.42
C GLY A 721 33.82 12.66 -24.37
N GLU A 722 33.73 13.71 -25.19
CA GLU A 722 32.46 14.35 -25.54
C GLU A 722 31.51 13.29 -26.13
N SER A 723 30.45 12.93 -25.40
CA SER A 723 29.26 12.32 -26.01
C SER A 723 28.07 13.25 -25.85
N HIS A 724 27.53 13.61 -26.99
CA HIS A 724 26.42 14.52 -27.20
C HIS A 724 25.14 14.03 -26.51
N GLY A 725 24.49 14.94 -25.79
CA GLY A 725 23.12 15.43 -26.00
C GLY A 725 21.93 14.56 -26.42
N GLU A 726 22.03 13.25 -26.67
CA GLU A 726 20.93 12.49 -27.30
C GLU A 726 20.44 11.25 -26.52
N GLU A 727 20.96 10.99 -25.33
CA GLU A 727 20.63 9.76 -24.55
C GLU A 727 19.50 9.93 -23.50
N LEU A 728 18.64 10.96 -23.61
CA LEU A 728 17.53 11.19 -22.67
C LEU A 728 16.17 10.68 -23.15
N ASP A 729 16.01 10.33 -24.43
CA ASP A 729 14.74 9.80 -24.94
C ASP A 729 14.67 8.26 -24.98
N GLU A 730 15.81 7.54 -24.96
CA GLU A 730 15.82 6.07 -25.00
C GLU A 730 15.70 5.39 -23.61
N LEU A 731 15.77 6.14 -22.51
CA LEU A 731 15.62 5.60 -21.14
C LEU A 731 14.17 5.51 -20.65
N ARG A 732 13.18 5.76 -21.52
CA ARG A 732 11.74 5.59 -21.20
C ARG A 732 11.20 4.18 -21.45
N GLU A 733 12.00 3.24 -21.94
CA GLU A 733 11.53 1.92 -22.40
C GLU A 733 12.24 0.71 -21.77
N LEU A 734 12.66 0.78 -20.51
CA LEU A 734 12.98 -0.44 -19.78
C LEU A 734 11.72 -0.96 -19.09
N GLU A 735 11.08 -1.96 -19.71
CA GLU A 735 10.08 -2.80 -19.05
C GLU A 735 10.69 -3.36 -17.76
N VAL A 736 10.15 -2.91 -16.61
CA VAL A 736 10.52 -3.48 -15.32
C VAL A 736 9.99 -4.91 -15.30
N PRO A 737 10.82 -5.95 -15.09
CA PRO A 737 10.34 -7.32 -14.98
C PRO A 737 9.21 -7.41 -13.93
N GLY A 738 7.99 -7.72 -14.36
CA GLY A 738 6.81 -7.79 -13.49
C GLY A 738 5.87 -6.57 -13.53
N SER A 739 6.11 -5.55 -14.36
CA SER A 739 5.09 -4.52 -14.62
C SER A 739 3.88 -5.09 -15.38
N TRP A 740 2.69 -4.56 -15.12
CA TRP A 740 1.54 -4.65 -16.01
C TRP A 740 1.68 -3.52 -17.04
N PRO A 741 2.28 -3.74 -18.23
CA PRO A 741 2.27 -2.71 -19.25
C PRO A 741 0.81 -2.50 -19.66
N LEU A 742 0.33 -1.24 -19.58
CA LEU A 742 -0.89 -0.92 -20.30
C LEU A 742 -0.58 -1.08 -21.80
N PRO A 743 -1.42 -1.79 -22.57
CA PRO A 743 -1.26 -1.85 -24.01
C PRO A 743 -1.23 -0.43 -24.56
N ARG A 744 -0.26 -0.11 -25.43
CA ARG A 744 -0.24 1.18 -26.14
C ARG A 744 -1.56 1.33 -26.88
N THR A 745 -2.23 2.46 -26.69
CA THR A 745 -3.28 2.88 -27.60
C THR A 745 -2.59 3.34 -28.88
N ASP A 746 -2.68 2.53 -29.93
CA ASP A 746 -2.47 3.05 -31.29
C ASP A 746 -3.68 3.97 -31.58
N ASP A 747 -3.54 5.26 -31.25
CA ASP A 747 -4.44 6.32 -31.75
C ASP A 747 -4.00 6.74 -33.16
#